data_AF-A0A969VCP9-F1
#
_entry.id   AF-A0A969VCP9-F1
#
_cell.length_a   1.000
_cell.length_b   1.000
_cell.length_c   1.000
_cell.angle_alpha   90.00
_cell.angle_beta   90.00
_cell.angle_gamma   90.00
#
_symmetry.space_group_name_H-M   'P 1'
#
loop_
_entity.id
_entity.type
_entity.pdbx_description
1 polymer ?
#
loop_
_entity_poly.entity_id
_entity_poly.type
_entity_poly.pdbx_seq_one_letter_code
_entity_poly.pdbx_strand_id
1 'polypeptide(L)'
;MITSATSASYMEENLQPYGDYSGQNFEGRILININLNHANLSNTNFNGANLTNANLSGANLSGATLRGASLIDANLSGAILTNTILRRANLKNANLREVQATNTNFGSSKLSNACLVKASLIKSQIRGADLTSADLGQANLREVDLTGARLVEAQLCNCDLSLATINRANFKQANLEGAVLKEAILNNSTMDRANLNQADLREIEARCVRLTNATLCNANLHKAKLRRSNFTGANLEGVNLQEAQLHEAKLKEANLQAANLSGATLTGANLHNVRMNHAILRNAQLHGVFLRCGDLSDAILTEAKLDRIQLRGAKLCNANLAKARLKNADLSFADLSYANLNEVELEGANLYRAVLIKAQISNAHLSRCNLISANFNEADLSNSDLNHSDLSRANLTKTDLSAAKLIGAKLIASVLADSNLRNANLSRTNLSDAYLVSAELGDCELRRSNLSNANLSDTMMYGADLAGSNLLNADLSNSQLEETHLNRAYLVNTNLSNARLINTDLQGADLTRINLSDTKIERSKFGGNQGGKNEILERFKNNGNIFTGSFVESCFLLEEFKSDIKDRFSVIGELFDEFENVIDFLNAEADSLEQLGRIDRSNWVFDRIAEYKIIFANSRRKVDYNIQVEAGIFLDLGEDDTEDFAEILNEVSVAVKTVVTNIKMVENCQQQLYEENGII
;
A
#
# COMPACT_ATOMS: atom_id res chain seq x y z
N MET A 1 44.87 16.24 71.16
CA MET A 1 44.12 16.57 72.38
C MET A 1 43.13 17.68 72.05
N ILE A 2 41.93 17.53 72.56
CA ILE A 2 40.67 18.23 72.26
C ILE A 2 40.78 19.74 72.48
N THR A 3 40.45 20.54 71.46
CA THR A 3 39.88 21.91 71.50
C THR A 3 39.42 22.25 70.07
N SER A 4 38.20 22.70 69.74
CA SER A 4 36.96 22.90 70.49
C SER A 4 35.83 22.94 69.45
N ALA A 5 34.89 22.00 69.53
CA ALA A 5 33.66 21.94 68.73
C ALA A 5 32.58 22.89 69.27
N THR A 6 32.92 24.18 69.48
CA THR A 6 32.04 25.17 70.12
C THR A 6 31.87 26.47 69.33
N SER A 7 32.22 26.51 68.03
CA SER A 7 31.93 27.68 67.16
C SER A 7 30.72 27.49 66.23
N ALA A 8 30.11 26.31 66.20
CA ALA A 8 28.98 26.01 65.31
C ALA A 8 27.63 26.58 65.79
N SER A 9 27.43 26.74 67.10
CA SER A 9 26.15 27.18 67.69
C SER A 9 25.96 28.70 67.78
N TYR A 10 26.98 29.52 67.48
CA TYR A 10 26.92 30.98 67.65
C TYR A 10 26.53 31.77 66.39
N MET A 11 26.30 31.11 65.24
CA MET A 11 25.91 31.77 63.99
C MET A 11 24.45 31.52 63.57
N GLU A 12 23.68 30.72 64.31
CA GLU A 12 22.24 30.57 64.06
C GLU A 12 21.45 31.85 64.43
N GLU A 13 21.99 32.75 65.26
CA GLU A 13 21.25 33.91 65.80
C GLU A 13 21.20 35.16 64.89
N ASN A 14 21.99 35.26 63.82
CA ASN A 14 22.11 36.52 63.05
C ASN A 14 21.77 36.43 61.56
N LEU A 15 21.26 35.29 61.08
CA LEU A 15 20.77 35.17 59.71
C LEU A 15 19.36 35.78 59.60
N GLN A 16 19.31 37.01 59.09
CA GLN A 16 18.10 37.80 58.86
C GLN A 16 17.76 37.91 57.36
N PRO A 17 16.48 38.12 57.02
CA PRO A 17 16.02 38.60 55.73
C PRO A 17 16.84 39.76 55.18
N TYR A 18 16.93 39.90 53.85
CA TYR A 18 17.63 40.99 53.16
C TYR A 18 19.13 41.15 53.50
N GLY A 19 19.72 40.25 54.29
CA GLY A 19 21.13 40.31 54.67
C GLY A 19 22.08 39.95 53.54
N ASP A 20 23.32 40.43 53.63
CA ASP A 20 24.41 40.04 52.74
C ASP A 20 25.29 38.98 53.39
N TYR A 21 25.24 37.78 52.83
CA TYR A 21 26.03 36.63 53.24
C TYR A 21 26.85 36.08 52.08
N SER A 22 27.14 36.90 51.08
CA SER A 22 27.88 36.48 49.90
C SER A 22 29.24 35.84 50.27
N GLY A 23 29.57 34.74 49.59
CA GLY A 23 30.81 33.98 49.81
C GLY A 23 30.89 33.19 51.13
N GLN A 24 29.88 33.23 51.99
CA GLN A 24 29.93 32.54 53.29
C GLN A 24 29.83 31.01 53.16
N ASN A 25 30.38 30.32 54.17
CA ASN A 25 30.36 28.86 54.27
C ASN A 25 29.32 28.37 55.30
N PHE A 26 28.31 27.68 54.80
CA PHE A 26 27.22 27.04 55.52
C PHE A 26 27.17 25.52 55.28
N GLU A 27 28.27 24.90 54.87
CA GLU A 27 28.37 23.47 54.61
C GLU A 27 27.88 22.63 55.81
N GLY A 28 26.99 21.68 55.53
CA GLY A 28 26.43 20.74 56.51
C GLY A 28 25.54 21.36 57.60
N ARG A 29 25.28 22.67 57.56
CA ARG A 29 24.49 23.33 58.61
C ARG A 29 23.02 22.94 58.59
N ILE A 30 22.40 22.98 59.75
CA ILE A 30 20.96 22.80 59.93
C ILE A 30 20.32 24.19 59.96
N LEU A 31 19.53 24.50 58.93
CA LEU A 31 18.92 25.81 58.68
C LEU A 31 17.41 25.63 58.38
N ILE A 32 16.77 24.75 59.13
CA ILE A 32 15.35 24.39 58.94
C ILE A 32 14.47 25.59 59.31
N ASN A 33 13.45 25.88 58.52
CA ASN A 33 12.51 27.00 58.68
C ASN A 33 13.17 28.39 58.66
N ILE A 34 14.44 28.51 58.23
CA ILE A 34 15.13 29.80 58.24
C ILE A 34 14.47 30.79 57.28
N ASN A 35 14.44 32.08 57.65
CA ASN A 35 13.96 33.13 56.77
C ASN A 35 15.14 33.95 56.20
N LEU A 36 15.40 33.77 54.91
CA LEU A 36 16.46 34.40 54.13
C LEU A 36 15.89 35.05 52.87
N ASN A 37 14.63 35.49 52.90
CA ASN A 37 14.02 36.13 51.74
C ASN A 37 14.79 37.39 51.34
N HIS A 38 14.98 37.56 50.03
CA HIS A 38 15.76 38.64 49.42
C HIS A 38 17.22 38.79 49.90
N ALA A 39 17.76 37.80 50.62
CA ALA A 39 19.16 37.85 51.05
C ALA A 39 20.11 37.71 49.84
N ASN A 40 21.28 38.37 49.92
CA ASN A 40 22.38 38.11 49.01
C ASN A 40 23.17 36.90 49.52
N LEU A 41 22.96 35.77 48.86
CA LEU A 41 23.60 34.47 49.13
C LEU A 41 24.55 34.08 47.98
N SER A 42 25.00 35.05 47.18
CA SER A 42 25.83 34.76 46.01
C SER A 42 27.14 34.12 46.42
N ASN A 43 27.60 33.12 45.65
CA ASN A 43 28.84 32.38 45.87
C ASN A 43 28.95 31.69 47.25
N THR A 44 27.85 31.49 47.96
CA THR A 44 27.84 30.77 49.25
C THR A 44 28.03 29.26 49.07
N ASN A 45 28.57 28.59 50.11
CA ASN A 45 28.65 27.13 50.17
C ASN A 45 27.59 26.58 51.14
N PHE A 46 26.51 26.00 50.61
CA PHE A 46 25.49 25.24 51.35
C PHE A 46 25.57 23.73 51.08
N ASN A 47 26.72 23.19 50.69
CA ASN A 47 26.84 21.75 50.40
C ASN A 47 26.38 20.92 51.61
N GLY A 48 25.49 19.95 51.39
CA GLY A 48 24.92 19.10 52.45
C GLY A 48 24.09 19.82 53.52
N ALA A 49 23.82 21.11 53.40
CA ALA A 49 23.03 21.85 54.38
C ALA A 49 21.56 21.40 54.37
N ASN A 50 20.87 21.55 55.51
CA ASN A 50 19.45 21.27 55.65
C ASN A 50 18.65 22.57 55.72
N LEU A 51 18.13 23.01 54.59
CA LEU A 51 17.27 24.18 54.36
C LEU A 51 15.79 23.77 54.21
N THR A 52 15.36 22.69 54.86
CA THR A 52 13.96 22.24 54.81
C THR A 52 13.03 23.35 55.32
N ASN A 53 11.94 23.64 54.60
CA ASN A 53 11.02 24.76 54.85
C ASN A 53 11.66 26.16 54.87
N ALA A 54 12.89 26.33 54.37
CA ALA A 54 13.52 27.64 54.34
C ALA A 54 12.76 28.60 53.42
N ASN A 55 12.61 29.86 53.83
CA ASN A 55 12.13 30.92 52.97
C ASN A 55 13.31 31.63 52.30
N LEU A 56 13.52 31.35 51.03
CA LEU A 56 14.55 31.90 50.15
C LEU A 56 13.93 32.72 49.01
N SER A 57 12.67 33.15 49.14
CA SER A 57 11.96 33.89 48.09
C SER A 57 12.72 35.16 47.72
N GLY A 58 12.97 35.37 46.44
CA GLY A 58 13.70 36.53 45.92
C GLY A 58 15.18 36.60 46.31
N ALA A 59 15.73 35.60 46.98
CA ALA A 59 17.15 35.58 47.37
C ALA A 59 18.06 35.44 46.15
N ASN A 60 19.24 36.05 46.20
CA ASN A 60 20.27 35.90 45.18
C ASN A 60 21.25 34.79 45.56
N LEU A 61 21.11 33.61 44.95
CA LEU A 61 22.00 32.46 45.15
C LEU A 61 22.98 32.28 43.97
N SER A 62 23.22 33.33 43.17
CA SER A 62 24.07 33.24 41.99
C SER A 62 25.45 32.68 42.33
N GLY A 63 25.89 31.64 41.62
CA GLY A 63 27.18 30.97 41.85
C GLY A 63 27.29 30.16 43.15
N ALA A 64 26.24 30.07 43.97
CA ALA A 64 26.26 29.28 45.20
C ALA A 64 26.34 27.76 44.92
N THR A 65 26.89 27.00 45.88
CA THR A 65 26.94 25.52 45.81
C THR A 65 26.07 24.89 46.87
N LEU A 66 25.06 24.14 46.45
CA LEU A 66 24.08 23.44 47.29
C LEU A 66 24.10 21.93 47.04
N ARG A 67 25.28 21.35 46.77
CA ARG A 67 25.40 19.93 46.41
C ARG A 67 24.88 19.06 47.54
N GLY A 68 23.90 18.20 47.26
CA GLY A 68 23.31 17.30 48.25
C GLY A 68 22.53 17.99 49.39
N ALA A 69 22.27 19.30 49.31
CA ALA A 69 21.50 20.01 50.32
C ALA A 69 20.02 19.55 50.32
N SER A 70 19.37 19.62 51.47
CA SER A 70 17.92 19.43 51.60
C SER A 70 17.22 20.78 51.51
N LEU A 71 16.37 20.97 50.50
CA LEU A 71 15.48 22.11 50.31
C LEU A 71 14.02 21.63 50.21
N ILE A 72 13.67 20.56 50.95
CA ILE A 72 12.32 20.01 50.95
C ILE A 72 11.36 21.10 51.42
N ASP A 73 10.25 21.30 50.70
CA ASP A 73 9.21 22.29 51.01
C ASP A 73 9.73 23.75 51.12
N ALA A 74 10.95 24.03 50.64
CA ALA A 74 11.53 25.37 50.69
C ALA A 74 10.86 26.31 49.67
N ASN A 75 10.76 27.59 50.03
CA ASN A 75 10.24 28.62 49.14
C ASN A 75 11.38 29.37 48.44
N LEU A 76 11.59 29.13 47.16
CA LEU A 76 12.56 29.81 46.29
C LEU A 76 11.87 30.69 45.23
N SER A 77 10.60 31.09 45.43
CA SER A 77 9.89 31.87 44.42
C SER A 77 10.64 33.17 44.07
N GLY A 78 10.83 33.43 42.78
CA GLY A 78 11.56 34.60 42.28
C GLY A 78 13.05 34.66 42.64
N ALA A 79 13.64 33.60 43.21
CA ALA A 79 15.06 33.58 43.55
C ALA A 79 15.94 33.60 42.28
N ILE A 80 17.18 34.07 42.42
CA ILE A 80 18.17 34.08 41.34
C ILE A 80 19.16 32.94 41.58
N LEU A 81 19.12 31.91 40.74
CA LEU A 81 19.96 30.71 40.80
C LEU A 81 21.00 30.66 39.66
N THR A 82 21.34 31.81 39.07
CA THR A 82 22.24 31.86 37.91
C THR A 82 23.60 31.23 38.25
N ASN A 83 24.03 30.24 37.46
CA ASN A 83 25.26 29.46 37.69
C ASN A 83 25.32 28.71 39.04
N THR A 84 24.20 28.51 39.74
CA THR A 84 24.15 27.79 41.01
C THR A 84 24.30 26.27 40.80
N ILE A 85 24.94 25.58 41.75
CA ILE A 85 25.13 24.11 41.70
C ILE A 85 24.21 23.42 42.71
N LEU A 86 23.10 22.84 42.23
CA LEU A 86 22.10 22.06 42.99
C LEU A 86 22.21 20.55 42.76
N ARG A 87 23.37 20.07 42.28
CA ARG A 87 23.58 18.66 41.97
C ARG A 87 23.29 17.77 43.18
N ARG A 88 22.42 16.77 43.01
CA ARG A 88 21.92 15.84 44.05
C ARG A 88 21.16 16.50 45.21
N ALA A 89 20.82 17.79 45.13
CA ALA A 89 19.99 18.44 46.14
C ALA A 89 18.57 17.84 46.16
N ASN A 90 17.90 17.95 47.30
CA ASN A 90 16.53 17.50 47.48
C ASN A 90 15.58 18.68 47.58
N LEU A 91 14.96 19.05 46.45
CA LEU A 91 13.96 20.11 46.30
C LEU A 91 12.54 19.54 46.18
N LYS A 92 12.26 18.38 46.78
CA LYS A 92 10.91 17.81 46.77
C LYS A 92 9.91 18.83 47.32
N ASN A 93 8.79 19.02 46.61
CA ASN A 93 7.72 19.98 46.92
C ASN A 93 8.16 21.46 46.99
N ALA A 94 9.39 21.81 46.62
CA ALA A 94 9.86 23.19 46.73
C ALA A 94 9.08 24.10 45.78
N ASN A 95 8.88 25.36 46.20
CA ASN A 95 8.30 26.39 45.36
C ASN A 95 9.42 27.13 44.61
N LEU A 96 9.57 26.90 43.31
CA LEU A 96 10.52 27.57 42.41
C LEU A 96 9.81 28.44 41.36
N ARG A 97 8.61 28.93 41.65
CA ARG A 97 7.87 29.78 40.73
C ARG A 97 8.69 31.00 40.34
N GLU A 98 8.74 31.30 39.04
CA GLU A 98 9.42 32.49 38.50
C GLU A 98 10.92 32.59 38.86
N VAL A 99 11.55 31.46 39.24
CA VAL A 99 12.98 31.43 39.53
C VAL A 99 13.81 31.74 38.29
N GLN A 100 14.91 32.49 38.46
CA GLN A 100 15.89 32.75 37.41
C GLN A 100 17.07 31.78 37.53
N ALA A 101 16.95 30.63 36.89
CA ALA A 101 17.90 29.53 36.96
C ALA A 101 18.61 29.32 35.61
N THR A 102 19.21 30.37 35.06
CA THR A 102 20.03 30.25 33.84
C THR A 102 21.36 29.58 34.18
N ASN A 103 21.79 28.61 33.37
CA ASN A 103 23.04 27.84 33.57
C ASN A 103 23.14 27.13 34.94
N THR A 104 22.02 26.83 35.59
CA THR A 104 22.01 26.15 36.89
C THR A 104 22.21 24.65 36.71
N ASN A 105 22.92 24.00 37.64
CA ASN A 105 23.14 22.55 37.61
C ASN A 105 22.26 21.82 38.63
N PHE A 106 21.13 21.27 38.17
CA PHE A 106 20.21 20.40 38.90
C PHE A 106 20.53 18.90 38.72
N GLY A 107 21.73 18.54 38.27
CA GLY A 107 22.06 17.14 37.95
C GLY A 107 21.72 16.17 39.08
N SER A 108 20.92 15.14 38.78
CA SER A 108 20.45 14.13 39.74
C SER A 108 19.76 14.69 40.99
N SER A 109 19.21 15.91 40.95
CA SER A 109 18.41 16.45 42.06
C SER A 109 17.05 15.77 42.15
N LYS A 110 16.41 15.87 43.32
CA LYS A 110 15.00 15.48 43.51
C LYS A 110 14.16 16.74 43.45
N LEU A 111 13.26 16.83 42.47
CA LEU A 111 12.35 17.93 42.20
C LEU A 111 10.89 17.42 42.13
N SER A 112 10.61 16.24 42.70
CA SER A 112 9.26 15.68 42.65
C SER A 112 8.26 16.62 43.33
N ASN A 113 7.13 16.85 42.67
CA ASN A 113 6.08 17.81 43.04
C ASN A 113 6.55 19.28 43.19
N ALA A 114 7.74 19.63 42.72
CA ALA A 114 8.19 21.03 42.78
C ALA A 114 7.36 21.91 41.83
N CYS A 115 7.12 23.17 42.20
CA CYS A 115 6.43 24.14 41.36
C CYS A 115 7.44 25.05 40.68
N LEU A 116 7.69 24.86 39.38
CA LEU A 116 8.57 25.64 38.51
C LEU A 116 7.78 26.49 37.50
N VAL A 117 6.52 26.82 37.80
CA VAL A 117 5.68 27.62 36.90
C VAL A 117 6.37 28.94 36.57
N LYS A 118 6.46 29.26 35.26
CA LYS A 118 7.14 30.44 34.72
C LYS A 118 8.63 30.58 35.11
N ALA A 119 9.26 29.50 35.58
CA ALA A 119 10.70 29.50 35.83
C ALA A 119 11.48 29.70 34.52
N SER A 120 12.61 30.40 34.60
CA SER A 120 13.60 30.45 33.52
C SER A 120 14.74 29.49 33.83
N LEU A 121 14.83 28.41 33.06
CA LEU A 121 15.78 27.30 33.19
C LEU A 121 16.70 27.22 31.95
N ILE A 122 16.87 28.34 31.24
CA ILE A 122 17.63 28.43 30.00
C ILE A 122 19.03 27.84 30.22
N LYS A 123 19.45 26.92 29.35
CA LYS A 123 20.78 26.26 29.38
C LYS A 123 21.09 25.52 30.68
N SER A 124 20.11 25.27 31.54
CA SER A 124 20.32 24.51 32.78
C SER A 124 20.62 23.04 32.51
N GLN A 125 21.37 22.43 33.42
CA GLN A 125 21.69 21.01 33.40
C GLN A 125 20.80 20.27 34.40
N ILE A 126 19.84 19.49 33.90
CA ILE A 126 18.84 18.77 34.71
C ILE A 126 18.99 17.25 34.50
N ARG A 127 20.20 16.80 34.13
CA ARG A 127 20.49 15.41 33.77
C ARG A 127 20.17 14.44 34.91
N GLY A 128 19.35 13.44 34.63
CA GLY A 128 18.99 12.40 35.60
C GLY A 128 18.22 12.89 36.83
N ALA A 129 17.71 14.13 36.82
CA ALA A 129 16.91 14.64 37.92
C ALA A 129 15.51 13.98 37.94
N ASP A 130 14.89 13.96 39.11
CA ASP A 130 13.52 13.47 39.31
C ASP A 130 12.55 14.64 39.40
N LEU A 131 11.82 14.93 38.32
CA LEU A 131 10.75 15.92 38.25
C LEU A 131 9.36 15.25 38.19
N THR A 132 9.21 14.06 38.78
CA THR A 132 7.90 13.37 38.80
C THR A 132 6.84 14.29 39.40
N SER A 133 5.74 14.47 38.67
CA SER A 133 4.60 15.32 39.04
C SER A 133 4.96 16.79 39.33
N ALA A 134 6.12 17.27 38.85
CA ALA A 134 6.48 18.68 38.96
C ALA A 134 5.65 19.53 38.00
N ASP A 135 5.40 20.79 38.37
CA ASP A 135 4.68 21.75 37.56
C ASP A 135 5.64 22.74 36.91
N LEU A 136 5.89 22.58 35.61
CA LEU A 136 6.71 23.44 34.75
C LEU A 136 5.85 24.26 33.77
N GLY A 137 4.58 24.51 34.09
CA GLY A 137 3.70 25.29 33.23
C GLY A 137 4.29 26.65 32.85
N GLN A 138 4.32 26.97 31.56
CA GLN A 138 4.90 28.21 31.01
C GLN A 138 6.39 28.43 31.36
N ALA A 139 7.11 27.41 31.80
CA ALA A 139 8.55 27.53 32.06
C ALA A 139 9.33 27.71 30.75
N ASN A 140 10.41 28.49 30.81
CA ASN A 140 11.37 28.63 29.72
C ASN A 140 12.51 27.61 29.93
N LEU A 141 12.48 26.54 29.16
CA LEU A 141 13.40 25.41 29.18
C LEU A 141 14.29 25.38 27.93
N ARG A 142 14.48 26.52 27.25
CA ARG A 142 15.28 26.58 26.03
C ARG A 142 16.71 26.10 26.28
N GLU A 143 17.20 25.26 25.37
CA GLU A 143 18.55 24.69 25.43
C GLU A 143 18.87 23.91 26.72
N VAL A 144 17.85 23.49 27.48
CA VAL A 144 18.04 22.71 28.71
C VAL A 144 18.56 21.31 28.39
N ASP A 145 19.41 20.74 29.25
CA ASP A 145 19.80 19.34 29.20
C ASP A 145 19.01 18.50 30.21
N LEU A 146 17.95 17.86 29.74
CA LEU A 146 17.09 16.92 30.46
C LEU A 146 17.49 15.46 30.24
N THR A 147 18.72 15.17 29.78
CA THR A 147 19.13 13.80 29.47
C THR A 147 18.91 12.86 30.65
N GLY A 148 18.10 11.82 30.43
CA GLY A 148 17.76 10.80 31.43
C GLY A 148 16.91 11.30 32.61
N ALA A 149 16.37 12.51 32.56
CA ALA A 149 15.48 13.03 33.59
C ALA A 149 14.14 12.27 33.63
N ARG A 150 13.53 12.18 34.81
CA ARG A 150 12.22 11.58 35.02
C ARG A 150 11.16 12.68 35.19
N LEU A 151 10.27 12.80 34.23
CA LEU A 151 9.16 13.78 34.16
C LEU A 151 7.80 13.06 34.08
N VAL A 152 7.67 11.92 34.75
CA VAL A 152 6.42 11.16 34.78
C VAL A 152 5.33 12.03 35.40
N GLU A 153 4.18 12.16 34.74
CA GLU A 153 3.03 12.97 35.17
C GLU A 153 3.32 14.47 35.39
N ALA A 154 4.47 14.97 34.91
CA ALA A 154 4.81 16.38 35.01
C ALA A 154 3.86 17.25 34.17
N GLN A 155 3.59 18.47 34.64
CA GLN A 155 2.82 19.47 33.90
C GLN A 155 3.79 20.40 33.18
N LEU A 156 3.68 20.49 31.86
CA LEU A 156 4.58 21.25 30.97
C LEU A 156 3.77 22.09 29.96
N CYS A 157 2.51 22.40 30.27
CA CYS A 157 1.63 23.14 29.37
C CYS A 157 2.26 24.47 28.98
N ASN A 158 2.31 24.76 27.67
CA ASN A 158 2.85 26.00 27.11
C ASN A 158 4.29 26.33 27.53
N CYS A 159 5.10 25.33 27.89
CA CYS A 159 6.53 25.54 28.14
C CYS A 159 7.32 25.68 26.82
N ASP A 160 8.49 26.33 26.88
CA ASP A 160 9.42 26.41 25.75
C ASP A 160 10.61 25.48 25.97
N LEU A 161 10.61 24.33 25.30
CA LEU A 161 11.67 23.32 25.22
C LEU A 161 12.48 23.42 23.91
N SER A 162 12.44 24.55 23.20
CA SER A 162 13.18 24.71 21.95
C SER A 162 14.66 24.42 22.16
N LEU A 163 15.26 23.67 21.23
CA LEU A 163 16.69 23.28 21.26
C LEU A 163 17.10 22.47 22.51
N ALA A 164 16.14 21.96 23.29
CA ALA A 164 16.45 21.16 24.47
C ALA A 164 17.01 19.78 24.09
N THR A 165 17.89 19.24 24.94
CA THR A 165 18.34 17.85 24.86
C THR A 165 17.57 17.00 25.86
N ILE A 166 16.73 16.11 25.35
CA ILE A 166 15.73 15.32 26.09
C ILE A 166 16.01 13.80 25.92
N ASN A 167 17.23 13.45 25.51
CA ASN A 167 17.62 12.06 25.24
C ASN A 167 17.37 11.15 26.44
N ARG A 168 16.72 9.99 26.22
CA ARG A 168 16.41 8.99 27.26
C ARG A 168 15.56 9.49 28.44
N ALA A 169 14.99 10.68 28.35
CA ALA A 169 14.11 11.20 29.39
C ALA A 169 12.75 10.48 29.36
N ASN A 170 12.04 10.51 30.49
CA ASN A 170 10.76 9.82 30.66
C ASN A 170 9.63 10.81 30.98
N PHE A 171 8.78 11.08 30.00
CA PHE A 171 7.59 11.93 30.03
C PHE A 171 6.29 11.11 30.02
N LYS A 172 6.32 9.86 30.50
CA LYS A 172 5.11 9.05 30.54
C LYS A 172 3.99 9.81 31.28
N GLN A 173 2.82 9.92 30.65
CA GLN A 173 1.65 10.64 31.17
C GLN A 173 1.89 12.13 31.48
N ALA A 174 2.96 12.74 30.97
CA ALA A 174 3.19 14.16 31.12
C ALA A 174 2.22 14.98 30.24
N ASN A 175 1.94 16.21 30.66
CA ASN A 175 1.10 17.13 29.91
C ASN A 175 1.95 18.20 29.23
N LEU A 176 2.17 18.08 27.92
CA LEU A 176 2.92 19.01 27.07
C LEU A 176 1.99 19.76 26.10
N GLU A 177 0.72 19.94 26.45
CA GLU A 177 -0.22 20.69 25.60
C GLU A 177 0.31 22.10 25.27
N GLY A 178 0.34 22.44 23.98
CA GLY A 178 0.84 23.72 23.48
C GLY A 178 2.34 23.98 23.74
N ALA A 179 3.10 22.97 24.19
CA ALA A 179 4.53 23.14 24.42
C ALA A 179 5.29 23.34 23.08
N VAL A 180 6.37 24.10 23.13
CA VAL A 180 7.25 24.34 21.98
C VAL A 180 8.49 23.48 22.13
N LEU A 181 8.67 22.48 21.27
CA LEU A 181 9.81 21.57 21.22
C LEU A 181 10.63 21.75 19.93
N LYS A 182 10.52 22.90 19.25
CA LYS A 182 11.17 23.14 17.96
C LYS A 182 12.68 22.84 18.04
N GLU A 183 13.17 22.03 17.10
CA GLU A 183 14.59 21.63 16.99
C GLU A 183 15.14 20.90 18.24
N ALA A 184 14.28 20.38 19.12
CA ALA A 184 14.72 19.59 20.28
C ALA A 184 15.20 18.20 19.88
N ILE A 185 16.05 17.60 20.72
CA ILE A 185 16.65 16.27 20.51
C ILE A 185 16.09 15.30 21.56
N LEU A 186 15.29 14.33 21.12
CA LEU A 186 14.49 13.44 21.97
C LEU A 186 14.84 11.95 21.75
N ASN A 187 16.05 11.63 21.32
CA ASN A 187 16.41 10.27 20.95
C ASN A 187 16.23 9.30 22.13
N ASN A 188 15.51 8.21 21.89
CA ASN A 188 15.20 7.15 22.86
C ASN A 188 14.44 7.64 24.12
N SER A 189 13.75 8.78 24.06
CA SER A 189 12.88 9.22 25.15
C SER A 189 11.57 8.43 25.14
N THR A 190 10.87 8.44 26.28
CA THR A 190 9.53 7.84 26.42
C THR A 190 8.52 8.92 26.72
N MET A 191 7.43 8.94 25.96
CA MET A 191 6.31 9.89 26.03
C MET A 191 4.98 9.12 25.93
N ASP A 192 4.97 7.87 26.40
CA ASP A 192 3.77 7.02 26.36
C ASP A 192 2.63 7.68 27.14
N ARG A 193 1.45 7.75 26.52
CA ARG A 193 0.26 8.41 27.07
C ARG A 193 0.46 9.89 27.43
N ALA A 194 1.50 10.54 26.90
CA ALA A 194 1.67 11.98 27.07
C ALA A 194 0.63 12.75 26.24
N ASN A 195 0.24 13.92 26.74
CA ASN A 195 -0.55 14.88 25.98
C ASN A 195 0.40 15.86 25.27
N LEU A 196 0.42 15.85 23.95
CA LEU A 196 1.20 16.72 23.07
C LEU A 196 0.28 17.46 22.09
N ASN A 197 -1.00 17.61 22.42
CA ASN A 197 -1.95 18.31 21.58
C ASN A 197 -1.47 19.75 21.33
N GLN A 198 -1.57 20.19 20.07
CA GLN A 198 -1.15 21.52 19.61
C GLN A 198 0.34 21.85 19.88
N ALA A 199 1.17 20.87 20.24
CA ALA A 199 2.59 21.10 20.47
C ALA A 199 3.33 21.39 19.14
N ASP A 200 4.33 22.27 19.22
CA ASP A 200 5.22 22.56 18.09
C ASP A 200 6.47 21.68 18.17
N LEU A 201 6.51 20.64 17.35
CA LEU A 201 7.58 19.65 17.26
C LEU A 201 8.30 19.75 15.91
N ARG A 202 8.34 20.95 15.30
CA ARG A 202 9.02 21.15 14.02
C ARG A 202 10.50 20.82 14.12
N GLU A 203 10.99 20.10 13.12
CA GLU A 203 12.42 19.80 12.94
C GLU A 203 13.08 19.08 14.12
N ILE A 204 12.31 18.37 14.95
CA ILE A 204 12.87 17.58 16.06
C ILE A 204 13.73 16.42 15.56
N GLU A 205 14.68 16.00 16.39
CA GLU A 205 15.39 14.74 16.23
C GLU A 205 14.91 13.72 17.27
N ALA A 206 14.08 12.77 16.87
CA ALA A 206 13.44 11.83 17.78
C ALA A 206 13.54 10.40 17.28
N ARG A 207 14.76 9.90 17.09
CA ARG A 207 14.99 8.49 16.73
C ARG A 207 14.57 7.58 17.88
N CYS A 208 13.80 6.54 17.56
CA CYS A 208 13.31 5.54 18.51
C CYS A 208 12.54 6.13 19.71
N VAL A 209 11.86 7.28 19.54
CA VAL A 209 10.98 7.81 20.60
C VAL A 209 9.76 6.90 20.76
N ARG A 210 9.30 6.72 21.99
CA ARG A 210 8.05 6.01 22.28
C ARG A 210 6.93 6.98 22.60
N LEU A 211 5.87 6.94 21.80
CA LEU A 211 4.66 7.75 21.87
C LEU A 211 3.41 6.84 21.91
N THR A 212 3.53 5.66 22.55
CA THR A 212 2.42 4.69 22.55
C THR A 212 1.22 5.28 23.29
N ASN A 213 0.06 5.28 22.63
CA ASN A 213 -1.20 5.87 23.11
C ASN A 213 -1.08 7.35 23.54
N ALA A 214 -0.12 8.10 23.01
CA ALA A 214 -0.03 9.54 23.22
C ALA A 214 -1.07 10.28 22.37
N THR A 215 -1.42 11.51 22.76
CA THR A 215 -2.28 12.39 21.96
C THR A 215 -1.45 13.53 21.37
N LEU A 216 -1.54 13.70 20.07
CA LEU A 216 -0.80 14.69 19.27
C LEU A 216 -1.77 15.44 18.33
N CYS A 217 -3.03 15.61 18.75
CA CYS A 217 -4.05 16.24 17.91
C CYS A 217 -3.60 17.65 17.52
N ASN A 218 -3.62 17.96 16.23
CA ASN A 218 -3.19 19.25 15.67
C ASN A 218 -1.74 19.65 16.04
N ALA A 219 -0.89 18.70 16.43
CA ALA A 219 0.52 18.97 16.66
C ALA A 219 1.26 19.21 15.33
N ASN A 220 2.35 19.97 15.38
CA ASN A 220 3.16 20.26 14.21
C ASN A 220 4.48 19.49 14.23
N LEU A 221 4.59 18.44 13.42
CA LEU A 221 5.78 17.63 13.21
C LEU A 221 6.41 17.86 11.82
N HIS A 222 6.21 19.03 11.21
CA HIS A 222 6.83 19.34 9.92
C HIS A 222 8.36 19.15 9.99
N LYS A 223 8.91 18.40 9.03
CA LYS A 223 10.33 18.01 8.93
C LYS A 223 10.90 17.25 10.14
N ALA A 224 10.06 16.70 11.01
CA ALA A 224 10.52 15.91 12.16
C ALA A 224 11.26 14.64 11.71
N LYS A 225 12.37 14.31 12.38
CA LYS A 225 13.13 13.08 12.16
C LYS A 225 12.68 11.99 13.14
N LEU A 226 11.79 11.12 12.69
CA LEU A 226 11.02 10.17 13.50
C LEU A 226 11.38 8.70 13.22
N ARG A 227 12.56 8.42 12.67
CA ARG A 227 12.98 7.06 12.29
C ARG A 227 12.84 6.07 13.45
N ARG A 228 12.19 4.92 13.19
CA ARG A 228 11.93 3.82 14.16
C ARG A 228 11.12 4.23 15.41
N SER A 229 10.42 5.35 15.36
CA SER A 229 9.58 5.80 16.47
C SER A 229 8.33 4.95 16.59
N ASN A 230 7.78 4.89 17.80
CA ASN A 230 6.61 4.09 18.10
C ASN A 230 5.39 4.94 18.46
N PHE A 231 4.46 5.07 17.52
CA PHE A 231 3.17 5.73 17.61
C PHE A 231 2.00 4.74 17.72
N THR A 232 2.24 3.50 18.14
CA THR A 232 1.17 2.50 18.25
C THR A 232 0.02 3.03 19.11
N GLY A 233 -1.21 3.02 18.56
CA GLY A 233 -2.42 3.52 19.20
C GLY A 233 -2.44 5.04 19.50
N ALA A 234 -1.49 5.82 19.00
CA ALA A 234 -1.45 7.26 19.21
C ALA A 234 -2.58 7.97 18.45
N ASN A 235 -3.12 9.05 19.04
CA ASN A 235 -4.04 9.93 18.35
C ASN A 235 -3.26 11.06 17.67
N LEU A 236 -3.20 11.05 16.34
CA LEU A 236 -2.48 11.99 15.47
C LEU A 236 -3.48 12.73 14.55
N GLU A 237 -4.73 12.88 14.98
CA GLU A 237 -5.77 13.58 14.20
C GLU A 237 -5.33 15.02 13.86
N GLY A 238 -5.43 15.39 12.59
CA GLY A 238 -5.07 16.73 12.11
C GLY A 238 -3.57 17.07 12.23
N VAL A 239 -2.71 16.10 12.51
CA VAL A 239 -1.28 16.35 12.69
C VAL A 239 -0.63 16.84 11.39
N ASN A 240 0.30 17.79 11.48
CA ASN A 240 1.15 18.17 10.35
C ASN A 240 2.43 17.33 10.36
N LEU A 241 2.56 16.39 9.42
CA LEU A 241 3.73 15.54 9.19
C LEU A 241 4.40 15.85 7.82
N GLN A 242 4.18 17.04 7.26
CA GLN A 242 4.78 17.42 5.98
C GLN A 242 6.30 17.25 6.02
N GLU A 243 6.84 16.56 5.00
CA GLU A 243 8.27 16.27 4.86
C GLU A 243 8.90 15.52 6.07
N ALA A 244 8.09 14.93 6.96
CA ALA A 244 8.60 14.18 8.09
C ALA A 244 9.26 12.86 7.67
N GLN A 245 10.24 12.41 8.45
CA GLN A 245 10.98 11.17 8.21
C GLN A 245 10.53 10.06 9.16
N LEU A 246 9.65 9.19 8.69
CA LEU A 246 8.99 8.12 9.45
C LEU A 246 9.50 6.72 9.06
N HIS A 247 10.71 6.61 8.50
CA HIS A 247 11.29 5.34 8.07
C HIS A 247 11.26 4.28 9.20
N GLU A 248 10.70 3.10 8.90
CA GLU A 248 10.48 2.00 9.87
C GLU A 248 9.68 2.39 11.15
N ALA A 249 8.88 3.46 11.12
CA ALA A 249 8.04 3.84 12.25
C ALA A 249 6.90 2.84 12.49
N LYS A 250 6.47 2.69 13.75
CA LYS A 250 5.33 1.84 14.14
C LYS A 250 4.11 2.72 14.36
N LEU A 251 3.11 2.61 13.51
CA LEU A 251 1.85 3.38 13.52
C LEU A 251 0.62 2.46 13.55
N LYS A 252 0.79 1.20 13.99
CA LYS A 252 -0.32 0.25 14.13
C LYS A 252 -1.42 0.87 15.00
N GLU A 253 -2.67 0.79 14.53
CA GLU A 253 -3.86 1.32 15.21
C GLU A 253 -3.84 2.82 15.52
N ALA A 254 -2.91 3.58 14.93
CA ALA A 254 -2.85 5.03 15.11
C ALA A 254 -4.01 5.72 14.38
N ASN A 255 -4.45 6.86 14.91
CA ASN A 255 -5.44 7.72 14.26
C ASN A 255 -4.74 8.86 13.52
N LEU A 256 -4.68 8.82 12.20
CA LEU A 256 -4.13 9.86 11.30
C LEU A 256 -5.24 10.51 10.44
N GLN A 257 -6.48 10.49 10.93
CA GLN A 257 -7.58 11.20 10.28
C GLN A 257 -7.21 12.67 10.05
N ALA A 258 -7.47 13.16 8.82
CA ALA A 258 -7.15 14.52 8.38
C ALA A 258 -5.67 14.95 8.56
N ALA A 259 -4.76 14.00 8.78
CA ALA A 259 -3.34 14.30 8.90
C ALA A 259 -2.75 14.74 7.56
N ASN A 260 -1.76 15.62 7.61
CA ASN A 260 -1.04 16.07 6.42
C ASN A 260 0.35 15.42 6.37
N LEU A 261 0.50 14.40 5.53
CA LEU A 261 1.74 13.66 5.29
C LEU A 261 2.38 14.03 3.94
N SER A 262 2.09 15.21 3.39
CA SER A 262 2.61 15.59 2.05
C SER A 262 4.14 15.56 2.04
N GLY A 263 4.72 14.84 1.08
CA GLY A 263 6.17 14.67 0.95
C GLY A 263 6.84 13.86 2.08
N ALA A 264 6.08 13.29 3.02
CA ALA A 264 6.63 12.49 4.11
C ALA A 264 7.23 11.17 3.58
N THR A 265 8.22 10.65 4.31
CA THR A 265 8.87 9.37 3.98
C THR A 265 8.49 8.31 5.00
N LEU A 266 7.71 7.32 4.57
CA LEU A 266 7.16 6.25 5.41
C LEU A 266 7.70 4.87 5.04
N THR A 267 8.74 4.77 4.20
CA THR A 267 9.27 3.47 3.73
C THR A 267 9.48 2.47 4.88
N GLY A 268 8.88 1.29 4.74
CA GLY A 268 8.92 0.21 5.73
C GLY A 268 8.16 0.46 7.04
N ALA A 269 7.37 1.53 7.14
CA ALA A 269 6.54 1.78 8.31
C ALA A 269 5.39 0.76 8.42
N ASN A 270 4.98 0.45 9.65
CA ASN A 270 3.84 -0.42 9.93
C ASN A 270 2.60 0.42 10.26
N LEU A 271 1.61 0.40 9.37
CA LEU A 271 0.36 1.14 9.45
C LEU A 271 -0.85 0.19 9.48
N HIS A 272 -0.68 -1.02 10.00
CA HIS A 272 -1.78 -1.98 10.10
C HIS A 272 -2.93 -1.41 10.96
N ASN A 273 -4.17 -1.51 10.47
CA ASN A 273 -5.38 -0.93 11.09
C ASN A 273 -5.28 0.56 11.42
N VAL A 274 -4.51 1.33 10.64
CA VAL A 274 -4.47 2.79 10.78
C VAL A 274 -5.78 3.40 10.29
N ARG A 275 -6.20 4.51 10.91
CA ARG A 275 -7.26 5.38 10.38
C ARG A 275 -6.61 6.56 9.66
N MET A 276 -6.85 6.72 8.38
CA MET A 276 -6.29 7.77 7.52
C MET A 276 -7.36 8.42 6.64
N ASN A 277 -8.63 8.33 7.05
CA ASN A 277 -9.71 8.98 6.32
C ASN A 277 -9.45 10.50 6.23
N HIS A 278 -9.63 11.07 5.04
CA HIS A 278 -9.30 12.47 4.69
C HIS A 278 -7.82 12.86 4.85
N ALA A 279 -6.89 11.92 5.01
CA ALA A 279 -5.47 12.26 5.10
C ALA A 279 -4.93 12.76 3.75
N ILE A 280 -3.92 13.64 3.80
CA ILE A 280 -3.25 14.20 2.62
C ILE A 280 -1.87 13.55 2.50
N LEU A 281 -1.66 12.74 1.47
CA LEU A 281 -0.43 11.98 1.20
C LEU A 281 0.21 12.36 -0.15
N ARG A 282 -0.04 13.56 -0.67
CA ARG A 282 0.55 14.04 -1.94
C ARG A 282 2.07 13.88 -1.93
N ASN A 283 2.63 13.26 -2.96
CA ASN A 283 4.08 13.03 -3.10
C ASN A 283 4.74 12.24 -1.96
N ALA A 284 3.96 11.59 -1.09
CA ALA A 284 4.50 10.80 0.01
C ALA A 284 5.19 9.53 -0.53
N GLN A 285 6.21 9.05 0.19
CA GLN A 285 6.95 7.84 -0.14
C GLN A 285 6.54 6.70 0.80
N LEU A 286 5.77 5.75 0.28
CA LEU A 286 5.18 4.63 1.04
C LEU A 286 5.64 3.25 0.53
N HIS A 287 6.82 3.19 -0.10
CA HIS A 287 7.38 1.93 -0.61
C HIS A 287 7.45 0.87 0.51
N GLY A 288 6.87 -0.30 0.26
CA GLY A 288 6.88 -1.45 1.17
C GLY A 288 6.18 -1.21 2.52
N VAL A 289 5.25 -0.25 2.59
CA VAL A 289 4.46 0.01 3.79
C VAL A 289 3.42 -1.10 4.00
N PHE A 290 3.23 -1.52 5.26
CA PHE A 290 2.19 -2.46 5.67
C PHE A 290 0.90 -1.73 6.06
N LEU A 291 -0.09 -1.71 5.16
CA LEU A 291 -1.37 -0.98 5.30
C LEU A 291 -2.61 -1.91 5.25
N ARG A 292 -2.44 -3.19 5.59
CA ARG A 292 -3.54 -4.18 5.60
C ARG A 292 -4.70 -3.71 6.47
N CYS A 293 -5.91 -3.77 5.91
CA CYS A 293 -7.18 -3.38 6.54
C CYS A 293 -7.23 -1.93 7.05
N GLY A 294 -6.37 -1.04 6.55
CA GLY A 294 -6.42 0.38 6.87
C GLY A 294 -7.61 1.09 6.22
N ASP A 295 -8.04 2.20 6.82
CA ASP A 295 -9.08 3.06 6.26
C ASP A 295 -8.44 4.32 5.65
N LEU A 296 -8.42 4.40 4.32
CA LEU A 296 -7.96 5.53 3.51
C LEU A 296 -9.11 6.15 2.71
N SER A 297 -10.34 6.01 3.19
CA SER A 297 -11.51 6.61 2.52
C SER A 297 -11.32 8.13 2.38
N ASP A 298 -11.64 8.67 1.21
CA ASP A 298 -11.48 10.09 0.88
C ASP A 298 -10.03 10.64 0.99
N ALA A 299 -9.01 9.77 1.05
CA ALA A 299 -7.62 10.21 1.14
C ALA A 299 -7.10 10.79 -0.19
N ILE A 300 -6.21 11.78 -0.11
CA ILE A 300 -5.56 12.40 -1.28
C ILE A 300 -4.15 11.82 -1.44
N LEU A 301 -4.00 10.91 -2.39
CA LEU A 301 -2.78 10.14 -2.71
C LEU A 301 -2.20 10.50 -4.08
N THR A 302 -2.60 11.63 -4.67
CA THR A 302 -2.12 12.08 -5.99
C THR A 302 -0.58 12.08 -6.05
N GLU A 303 -0.02 11.45 -7.09
CA GLU A 303 1.43 11.31 -7.32
C GLU A 303 2.22 10.60 -6.19
N ALA A 304 1.54 9.89 -5.28
CA ALA A 304 2.20 9.13 -4.22
C ALA A 304 3.01 7.94 -4.77
N LYS A 305 4.15 7.65 -4.14
CA LYS A 305 5.02 6.52 -4.48
C LYS A 305 4.72 5.34 -3.56
N LEU A 306 3.91 4.40 -4.05
CA LEU A 306 3.33 3.27 -3.33
C LEU A 306 3.79 1.92 -3.91
N ASP A 307 4.92 1.86 -4.61
CA ASP A 307 5.44 0.60 -5.19
C ASP A 307 5.57 -0.48 -4.11
N ARG A 308 5.09 -1.70 -4.39
CA ARG A 308 5.08 -2.87 -3.47
C ARG A 308 4.32 -2.67 -2.14
N ILE A 309 3.42 -1.70 -2.07
CA ILE A 309 2.62 -1.47 -0.86
C ILE A 309 1.68 -2.65 -0.58
N GLN A 310 1.41 -2.90 0.71
CA GLN A 310 0.51 -3.97 1.15
C GLN A 310 -0.83 -3.37 1.60
N LEU A 311 -1.79 -3.29 0.67
CA LEU A 311 -3.15 -2.71 0.83
C LEU A 311 -4.26 -3.77 0.86
N ARG A 312 -3.94 -5.05 1.08
CA ARG A 312 -4.96 -6.11 1.15
C ARG A 312 -6.10 -5.75 2.11
N GLY A 313 -7.34 -5.79 1.61
CA GLY A 313 -8.56 -5.47 2.36
C GLY A 313 -8.69 -4.02 2.83
N ALA A 314 -7.87 -3.10 2.32
CA ALA A 314 -7.96 -1.68 2.69
C ALA A 314 -9.21 -1.01 2.10
N LYS A 315 -9.73 0.00 2.80
CA LYS A 315 -10.79 0.88 2.30
C LYS A 315 -10.17 2.10 1.66
N LEU A 316 -10.47 2.33 0.39
CA LEU A 316 -10.00 3.43 -0.46
C LEU A 316 -11.17 4.06 -1.21
N CYS A 317 -12.41 3.92 -0.71
CA CYS A 317 -13.57 4.48 -1.37
C CYS A 317 -13.46 6.02 -1.43
N ASN A 318 -13.80 6.59 -2.59
CA ASN A 318 -13.60 8.01 -2.93
C ASN A 318 -12.15 8.54 -2.83
N ALA A 319 -11.15 7.68 -2.64
CA ALA A 319 -9.76 8.13 -2.56
C ALA A 319 -9.28 8.66 -3.93
N ASN A 320 -8.40 9.66 -3.90
CA ASN A 320 -7.77 10.20 -5.11
C ASN A 320 -6.33 9.69 -5.23
N LEU A 321 -6.14 8.67 -6.07
CA LEU A 321 -4.86 8.06 -6.43
C LEU A 321 -4.38 8.47 -7.84
N ALA A 322 -4.88 9.56 -8.41
CA ALA A 322 -4.48 9.98 -9.76
C ALA A 322 -2.95 10.10 -9.87
N LYS A 323 -2.37 9.52 -10.93
CA LYS A 323 -0.91 9.51 -11.19
C LYS A 323 -0.05 8.85 -10.11
N ALA A 324 -0.66 8.13 -9.16
CA ALA A 324 0.09 7.42 -8.15
C ALA A 324 0.82 6.20 -8.75
N ARG A 325 1.92 5.80 -8.12
CA ARG A 325 2.71 4.63 -8.53
C ARG A 325 2.50 3.47 -7.58
N LEU A 326 1.86 2.41 -8.05
CA LEU A 326 1.49 1.20 -7.31
C LEU A 326 2.07 -0.07 -7.96
N LYS A 327 3.25 -0.01 -8.59
CA LYS A 327 3.82 -1.19 -9.28
C LYS A 327 4.02 -2.34 -8.30
N ASN A 328 3.57 -3.54 -8.67
CA ASN A 328 3.62 -4.75 -7.84
C ASN A 328 2.99 -4.60 -6.43
N ALA A 329 2.01 -3.71 -6.27
CA ALA A 329 1.26 -3.56 -5.03
C ALA A 329 0.29 -4.72 -4.80
N ASP A 330 -0.01 -5.04 -3.54
CA ASP A 330 -1.09 -5.96 -3.16
C ASP A 330 -2.32 -5.17 -2.72
N LEU A 331 -3.33 -5.06 -3.59
CA LEU A 331 -4.64 -4.48 -3.33
C LEU A 331 -5.74 -5.57 -3.32
N SER A 332 -5.39 -6.84 -3.08
CA SER A 332 -6.39 -7.90 -3.06
C SER A 332 -7.49 -7.60 -2.03
N PHE A 333 -8.75 -7.82 -2.38
CA PHE A 333 -9.93 -7.50 -1.55
C PHE A 333 -10.11 -6.02 -1.14
N ALA A 334 -9.36 -5.08 -1.72
CA ALA A 334 -9.51 -3.67 -1.39
C ALA A 334 -10.82 -3.10 -1.95
N ASP A 335 -11.39 -2.11 -1.25
CA ASP A 335 -12.54 -1.34 -1.72
C ASP A 335 -12.08 0.01 -2.28
N LEU A 336 -12.09 0.13 -3.60
CA LEU A 336 -11.73 1.30 -4.41
C LEU A 336 -12.97 1.91 -5.08
N SER A 337 -14.17 1.65 -4.56
CA SER A 337 -15.40 2.18 -5.14
C SER A 337 -15.35 3.71 -5.23
N TYR A 338 -15.74 4.28 -6.37
CA TYR A 338 -15.71 5.72 -6.65
C TYR A 338 -14.33 6.39 -6.57
N ALA A 339 -13.24 5.62 -6.44
CA ALA A 339 -11.90 6.19 -6.38
C ALA A 339 -11.48 6.79 -7.73
N ASN A 340 -10.65 7.84 -7.67
CA ASN A 340 -9.98 8.40 -8.84
C ASN A 340 -8.59 7.78 -8.97
N LEU A 341 -8.40 6.95 -9.98
CA LEU A 341 -7.19 6.24 -10.38
C LEU A 341 -6.75 6.64 -11.81
N ASN A 342 -7.15 7.81 -12.30
CA ASN A 342 -6.74 8.25 -13.64
C ASN A 342 -5.21 8.34 -13.74
N GLU A 343 -4.65 7.83 -14.85
CA GLU A 343 -3.21 7.80 -15.11
C GLU A 343 -2.39 7.05 -14.03
N VAL A 344 -3.00 6.14 -13.27
CA VAL A 344 -2.29 5.37 -12.23
C VAL A 344 -1.34 4.34 -12.84
N GLU A 345 -0.17 4.13 -12.22
CA GLU A 345 0.76 3.06 -12.60
C GLU A 345 0.56 1.82 -11.71
N LEU A 346 -0.15 0.80 -12.21
CA LEU A 346 -0.47 -0.45 -11.50
C LEU A 346 0.26 -1.69 -12.05
N GLU A 347 1.21 -1.55 -12.97
CA GLU A 347 1.92 -2.69 -13.60
C GLU A 347 2.29 -3.81 -12.60
N GLY A 348 1.82 -5.03 -12.88
CA GLY A 348 2.08 -6.23 -12.06
C GLY A 348 1.39 -6.26 -10.69
N ALA A 349 0.46 -5.35 -10.40
CA ALA A 349 -0.25 -5.32 -9.13
C ALA A 349 -1.27 -6.46 -9.00
N ASN A 350 -1.55 -6.85 -7.76
CA ASN A 350 -2.58 -7.81 -7.42
C ASN A 350 -3.85 -7.08 -6.93
N LEU A 351 -4.92 -7.16 -7.71
CA LEU A 351 -6.26 -6.65 -7.39
C LEU A 351 -7.30 -7.78 -7.33
N TYR A 352 -6.86 -9.01 -7.01
CA TYR A 352 -7.76 -10.15 -6.84
C TYR A 352 -8.95 -9.80 -5.93
N ARG A 353 -10.18 -9.97 -6.44
CA ARG A 353 -11.43 -9.64 -5.74
C ARG A 353 -11.53 -8.20 -5.19
N ALA A 354 -10.80 -7.25 -5.77
CA ALA A 354 -10.97 -5.84 -5.44
C ALA A 354 -12.32 -5.31 -5.95
N VAL A 355 -12.87 -4.32 -5.24
CA VAL A 355 -14.13 -3.65 -5.62
C VAL A 355 -13.78 -2.27 -6.20
N LEU A 356 -14.07 -2.05 -7.47
CA LEU A 356 -13.77 -0.82 -8.23
C LEU A 356 -15.04 -0.26 -8.89
N ILE A 357 -16.20 -0.43 -8.24
CA ILE A 357 -17.49 0.04 -8.76
C ILE A 357 -17.42 1.56 -8.98
N LYS A 358 -17.74 2.02 -10.19
CA LYS A 358 -17.74 3.45 -10.56
C LYS A 358 -16.40 4.16 -10.34
N ALA A 359 -15.30 3.42 -10.29
CA ALA A 359 -13.97 4.00 -10.21
C ALA A 359 -13.59 4.67 -11.54
N GLN A 360 -12.83 5.77 -11.47
CA GLN A 360 -12.27 6.46 -12.63
C GLN A 360 -10.85 5.94 -12.83
N ILE A 361 -10.58 5.18 -13.87
CA ILE A 361 -9.32 4.46 -14.11
C ILE A 361 -8.85 4.68 -15.55
N SER A 362 -9.19 5.83 -16.15
CA SER A 362 -8.82 6.16 -17.53
C SER A 362 -7.31 6.37 -17.67
N ASN A 363 -6.75 6.00 -18.82
CA ASN A 363 -5.32 6.14 -19.15
C ASN A 363 -4.37 5.44 -18.15
N ALA A 364 -4.84 4.43 -17.43
CA ALA A 364 -4.06 3.73 -16.42
C ALA A 364 -3.16 2.64 -17.03
N HIS A 365 -2.05 2.33 -16.35
CA HIS A 365 -1.15 1.23 -16.73
C HIS A 365 -1.40 0.00 -15.84
N LEU A 366 -2.23 -0.92 -16.29
CA LEU A 366 -2.63 -2.18 -15.62
C LEU A 366 -2.04 -3.44 -16.28
N SER A 367 -0.98 -3.30 -17.08
CA SER A 367 -0.38 -4.45 -17.76
C SER A 367 0.11 -5.50 -16.76
N ARG A 368 -0.16 -6.79 -17.03
CA ARG A 368 0.22 -7.94 -16.20
C ARG A 368 -0.37 -7.96 -14.79
N CYS A 369 -1.46 -7.22 -14.54
CA CYS A 369 -2.15 -7.27 -13.26
C CYS A 369 -2.93 -8.58 -13.06
N ASN A 370 -3.06 -9.01 -11.79
CA ASN A 370 -4.07 -9.99 -11.40
C ASN A 370 -5.35 -9.24 -11.02
N LEU A 371 -6.39 -9.35 -11.86
CA LEU A 371 -7.70 -8.73 -11.73
C LEU A 371 -8.81 -9.78 -11.58
N ILE A 372 -8.47 -11.03 -11.25
CA ILE A 372 -9.41 -12.15 -11.20
C ILE A 372 -10.53 -11.83 -10.20
N SER A 373 -11.78 -11.99 -10.64
CA SER A 373 -12.99 -11.72 -9.85
C SER A 373 -13.08 -10.29 -9.29
N ALA A 374 -12.33 -9.32 -9.84
CA ALA A 374 -12.50 -7.92 -9.49
C ALA A 374 -13.84 -7.38 -10.02
N ASN A 375 -14.39 -6.37 -9.35
CA ASN A 375 -15.67 -5.76 -9.73
C ASN A 375 -15.47 -4.33 -10.24
N PHE A 376 -15.56 -4.15 -11.55
CA PHE A 376 -15.44 -2.89 -12.28
C PHE A 376 -16.79 -2.34 -12.75
N ASN A 377 -17.91 -2.78 -12.19
CA ASN A 377 -19.23 -2.35 -12.65
C ASN A 377 -19.35 -0.81 -12.74
N GLU A 378 -19.74 -0.31 -13.92
CA GLU A 378 -19.85 1.11 -14.25
C GLU A 378 -18.54 1.92 -14.08
N ALA A 379 -17.38 1.28 -14.09
CA ALA A 379 -16.07 1.95 -14.05
C ALA A 379 -15.65 2.49 -15.41
N ASP A 380 -14.76 3.48 -15.40
CA ASP A 380 -14.13 4.03 -16.60
C ASP A 380 -12.69 3.52 -16.71
N LEU A 381 -12.42 2.63 -17.67
CA LEU A 381 -11.11 2.12 -18.06
C LEU A 381 -10.72 2.59 -19.47
N SER A 382 -11.31 3.67 -19.97
CA SER A 382 -11.02 4.16 -21.32
C SER A 382 -9.53 4.47 -21.50
N ASN A 383 -8.98 4.09 -22.65
CA ASN A 383 -7.57 4.27 -23.02
C ASN A 383 -6.54 3.58 -22.11
N SER A 384 -6.97 2.68 -21.22
CA SER A 384 -6.06 2.01 -20.29
C SER A 384 -5.29 0.84 -20.92
N ASP A 385 -4.10 0.58 -20.41
CA ASP A 385 -3.27 -0.57 -20.80
C ASP A 385 -3.51 -1.76 -19.87
N LEU A 386 -4.19 -2.78 -20.36
CA LEU A 386 -4.51 -4.04 -19.69
C LEU A 386 -3.79 -5.23 -20.33
N ASN A 387 -2.75 -5.00 -21.15
CA ASN A 387 -2.07 -6.07 -21.87
C ASN A 387 -1.56 -7.16 -20.91
N HIS A 388 -1.80 -8.43 -21.28
CA HIS A 388 -1.40 -9.60 -20.51
C HIS A 388 -1.89 -9.64 -19.05
N SER A 389 -2.93 -8.87 -18.70
CA SER A 389 -3.56 -8.96 -17.39
C SER A 389 -4.57 -10.11 -17.34
N ASP A 390 -4.89 -10.57 -16.12
CA ASP A 390 -5.88 -11.61 -15.89
C ASP A 390 -7.15 -11.04 -15.25
N LEU A 391 -8.19 -10.81 -16.06
CA LEU A 391 -9.54 -10.40 -15.67
C LEU A 391 -10.52 -11.56 -15.62
N SER A 392 -10.06 -12.80 -15.46
CA SER A 392 -10.96 -13.96 -15.44
C SER A 392 -12.01 -13.80 -14.34
N ARG A 393 -13.28 -14.05 -14.69
CA ARG A 393 -14.45 -13.90 -13.82
C ARG A 393 -14.66 -12.48 -13.27
N ALA A 394 -14.00 -11.46 -13.83
CA ALA A 394 -14.25 -10.08 -13.44
C ALA A 394 -15.65 -9.63 -13.86
N ASN A 395 -16.26 -8.75 -13.06
CA ASN A 395 -17.49 -8.07 -13.41
C ASN A 395 -17.15 -6.72 -14.07
N LEU A 396 -17.34 -6.65 -15.38
CA LEU A 396 -17.12 -5.49 -16.25
C LEU A 396 -18.45 -4.94 -16.80
N THR A 397 -19.59 -5.26 -16.19
CA THR A 397 -20.91 -4.77 -16.65
C THR A 397 -20.94 -3.24 -16.72
N LYS A 398 -21.36 -2.68 -17.86
CA LYS A 398 -21.41 -1.22 -18.13
C LYS A 398 -20.08 -0.49 -17.96
N THR A 399 -18.96 -1.20 -18.04
CA THR A 399 -17.63 -0.58 -17.97
C THR A 399 -17.31 0.11 -19.29
N ASP A 400 -16.68 1.28 -19.22
CA ASP A 400 -16.08 1.89 -20.39
C ASP A 400 -14.66 1.35 -20.60
N LEU A 401 -14.46 0.56 -21.65
CA LEU A 401 -13.18 0.01 -22.11
C LEU A 401 -12.79 0.60 -23.48
N SER A 402 -13.40 1.72 -23.89
CA SER A 402 -13.14 2.29 -25.20
C SER A 402 -11.66 2.64 -25.39
N ALA A 403 -11.12 2.27 -26.55
CA ALA A 403 -9.70 2.41 -26.89
C ALA A 403 -8.71 1.75 -25.90
N ALA A 404 -9.17 0.87 -25.01
CA ALA A 404 -8.28 0.14 -24.10
C ALA A 404 -7.44 -0.90 -24.86
N LYS A 405 -6.24 -1.19 -24.34
CA LYS A 405 -5.33 -2.22 -24.87
C LYS A 405 -5.43 -3.47 -24.02
N LEU A 406 -5.92 -4.56 -24.58
CA LEU A 406 -6.12 -5.85 -23.91
C LEU A 406 -5.33 -6.99 -24.59
N ILE A 407 -4.28 -6.70 -25.35
CA ILE A 407 -3.56 -7.72 -26.13
C ILE A 407 -3.09 -8.85 -25.20
N GLY A 408 -3.47 -10.08 -25.53
CA GLY A 408 -3.12 -11.27 -24.76
C GLY A 408 -3.68 -11.31 -23.33
N ALA A 409 -4.67 -10.48 -22.99
CA ALA A 409 -5.33 -10.51 -21.69
C ALA A 409 -6.27 -11.71 -21.56
N LYS A 410 -6.47 -12.18 -20.32
CA LYS A 410 -7.43 -13.24 -19.99
C LYS A 410 -8.71 -12.61 -19.47
N LEU A 411 -9.84 -12.96 -20.08
CA LEU A 411 -11.19 -12.51 -19.74
C LEU A 411 -12.15 -13.71 -19.62
N ILE A 412 -11.62 -14.88 -19.24
CA ILE A 412 -12.38 -16.14 -19.18
C ILE A 412 -13.55 -16.00 -18.21
N ALA A 413 -14.76 -16.34 -18.67
CA ALA A 413 -15.99 -16.26 -17.88
C ALA A 413 -16.23 -14.89 -17.21
N SER A 414 -15.69 -13.82 -17.78
CA SER A 414 -15.95 -12.46 -17.32
C SER A 414 -17.32 -11.96 -17.79
N VAL A 415 -17.87 -10.98 -17.07
CA VAL A 415 -19.20 -10.40 -17.37
C VAL A 415 -18.99 -9.01 -17.95
N LEU A 416 -19.19 -8.85 -19.26
CA LEU A 416 -19.01 -7.60 -20.02
C LEU A 416 -20.34 -7.03 -20.54
N ALA A 417 -21.47 -7.41 -19.93
CA ALA A 417 -22.79 -6.98 -20.37
C ALA A 417 -22.90 -5.44 -20.44
N ASP A 418 -23.46 -4.92 -21.52
CA ASP A 418 -23.63 -3.48 -21.77
C ASP A 418 -22.32 -2.66 -21.71
N SER A 419 -21.15 -3.28 -21.83
CA SER A 419 -19.86 -2.57 -21.79
C SER A 419 -19.54 -1.88 -23.11
N ASN A 420 -18.76 -0.80 -23.05
CA ASN A 420 -18.26 -0.08 -24.21
C ASN A 420 -16.83 -0.53 -24.54
N LEU A 421 -16.65 -1.28 -25.63
CA LEU A 421 -15.36 -1.79 -26.12
C LEU A 421 -14.96 -1.14 -27.45
N ARG A 422 -15.56 0.00 -27.82
CA ARG A 422 -15.29 0.62 -29.13
C ARG A 422 -13.82 0.97 -29.29
N ASN A 423 -13.25 0.65 -30.46
CA ASN A 423 -11.83 0.87 -30.79
C ASN A 423 -10.83 0.17 -29.85
N ALA A 424 -11.28 -0.74 -28.98
CA ALA A 424 -10.38 -1.46 -28.09
C ALA A 424 -9.56 -2.51 -28.87
N ASN A 425 -8.34 -2.77 -28.41
CA ASN A 425 -7.49 -3.82 -28.96
C ASN A 425 -7.53 -5.07 -28.10
N LEU A 426 -8.31 -6.06 -28.52
CA LEU A 426 -8.48 -7.38 -27.91
C LEU A 426 -7.78 -8.48 -28.73
N SER A 427 -6.74 -8.13 -29.49
CA SER A 427 -6.01 -9.13 -30.27
C SER A 427 -5.43 -10.20 -29.35
N ARG A 428 -5.63 -11.48 -29.71
CA ARG A 428 -5.17 -12.65 -28.95
C ARG A 428 -5.68 -12.73 -27.50
N THR A 429 -6.79 -12.07 -27.17
CA THR A 429 -7.41 -12.23 -25.84
C THR A 429 -8.08 -13.58 -25.70
N ASN A 430 -8.11 -14.11 -24.47
CA ASN A 430 -8.98 -15.24 -24.13
C ASN A 430 -10.28 -14.77 -23.48
N LEU A 431 -11.37 -14.75 -24.25
CA LEU A 431 -12.74 -14.42 -23.88
C LEU A 431 -13.63 -15.68 -23.81
N SER A 432 -13.07 -16.87 -23.62
CA SER A 432 -13.88 -18.09 -23.55
C SER A 432 -14.91 -18.01 -22.42
N ASP A 433 -16.13 -18.45 -22.71
CA ASP A 433 -17.27 -18.43 -21.79
C ASP A 433 -17.65 -17.03 -21.26
N ALA A 434 -17.12 -15.95 -21.85
CA ALA A 434 -17.44 -14.59 -21.44
C ALA A 434 -18.87 -14.19 -21.82
N TYR A 435 -19.47 -13.29 -21.02
CA TYR A 435 -20.83 -12.79 -21.21
C TYR A 435 -20.81 -11.34 -21.70
N LEU A 436 -20.89 -11.14 -23.02
CA LEU A 436 -20.81 -9.85 -23.72
C LEU A 436 -22.18 -9.33 -24.20
N VAL A 437 -23.29 -9.79 -23.63
CA VAL A 437 -24.63 -9.40 -24.12
C VAL A 437 -24.78 -7.88 -24.19
N SER A 438 -25.28 -7.40 -25.33
CA SER A 438 -25.47 -5.97 -25.62
C SER A 438 -24.19 -5.10 -25.55
N ALA A 439 -22.99 -5.69 -25.56
CA ALA A 439 -21.76 -4.92 -25.55
C ALA A 439 -21.51 -4.19 -26.89
N GLU A 440 -20.82 -3.05 -26.80
CA GLU A 440 -20.49 -2.18 -27.94
C GLU A 440 -19.05 -2.44 -28.41
N LEU A 441 -18.90 -3.25 -29.46
CA LEU A 441 -17.62 -3.72 -30.01
C LEU A 441 -17.25 -3.03 -31.34
N GLY A 442 -17.81 -1.85 -31.61
CA GLY A 442 -17.56 -1.12 -32.86
C GLY A 442 -16.08 -0.82 -33.08
N ASP A 443 -15.57 -1.12 -34.28
CA ASP A 443 -14.18 -0.90 -34.70
C ASP A 443 -13.12 -1.54 -33.76
N CYS A 444 -13.48 -2.56 -32.97
CA CYS A 444 -12.53 -3.24 -32.09
C CYS A 444 -11.66 -4.24 -32.86
N GLU A 445 -10.44 -4.48 -32.37
CA GLU A 445 -9.54 -5.50 -32.91
C GLU A 445 -9.64 -6.78 -32.08
N LEU A 446 -10.22 -7.84 -32.62
CA LEU A 446 -10.40 -9.17 -32.02
C LEU A 446 -9.64 -10.25 -32.79
N ARG A 447 -8.59 -9.85 -33.52
CA ARG A 447 -7.83 -10.77 -34.37
C ARG A 447 -7.26 -11.90 -33.50
N ARG A 448 -7.52 -13.14 -33.93
CA ARG A 448 -7.02 -14.36 -33.27
C ARG A 448 -7.41 -14.46 -31.78
N SER A 449 -8.49 -13.83 -31.34
CA SER A 449 -9.00 -14.00 -29.99
C SER A 449 -9.71 -15.34 -29.83
N ASN A 450 -9.75 -15.87 -28.61
CA ASN A 450 -10.59 -17.01 -28.25
C ASN A 450 -11.92 -16.54 -27.67
N LEU A 451 -13.02 -16.78 -28.37
CA LEU A 451 -14.39 -16.45 -27.99
C LEU A 451 -15.26 -17.72 -27.88
N SER A 452 -14.64 -18.90 -27.69
CA SER A 452 -15.38 -20.15 -27.62
C SER A 452 -16.42 -20.14 -26.49
N ASN A 453 -17.64 -20.59 -26.79
CA ASN A 453 -18.81 -20.58 -25.91
C ASN A 453 -19.20 -19.20 -25.34
N ALA A 454 -18.62 -18.11 -25.82
CA ALA A 454 -18.96 -16.77 -25.35
C ALA A 454 -20.40 -16.41 -25.78
N ASN A 455 -21.09 -15.66 -24.94
CA ASN A 455 -22.38 -15.07 -25.28
C ASN A 455 -22.18 -13.64 -25.76
N LEU A 456 -22.32 -13.41 -27.06
CA LEU A 456 -22.28 -12.13 -27.75
C LEU A 456 -23.67 -11.76 -28.31
N SER A 457 -24.76 -12.23 -27.71
CA SER A 457 -26.10 -11.88 -28.20
C SER A 457 -26.31 -10.36 -28.12
N ASP A 458 -27.04 -9.82 -29.09
CA ASP A 458 -27.44 -8.41 -29.13
C ASP A 458 -26.26 -7.40 -29.19
N THR A 459 -25.06 -7.87 -29.51
CA THR A 459 -23.85 -7.03 -29.59
C THR A 459 -23.83 -6.13 -30.83
N MET A 460 -23.14 -4.99 -30.71
CA MET A 460 -22.88 -4.07 -31.81
C MET A 460 -21.42 -4.17 -32.27
N MET A 461 -21.15 -4.79 -33.42
CA MET A 461 -19.82 -5.08 -33.96
C MET A 461 -19.51 -4.38 -35.30
N TYR A 462 -20.09 -3.19 -35.54
CA TYR A 462 -19.82 -2.42 -36.76
C TYR A 462 -18.32 -2.23 -36.96
N GLY A 463 -17.77 -2.64 -38.11
CA GLY A 463 -16.35 -2.49 -38.45
C GLY A 463 -15.36 -3.32 -37.62
N ALA A 464 -15.83 -4.20 -36.72
CA ALA A 464 -14.97 -5.00 -35.86
C ALA A 464 -14.12 -6.02 -36.66
N ASP A 465 -12.93 -6.32 -36.16
CA ASP A 465 -11.99 -7.23 -36.82
C ASP A 465 -11.79 -8.52 -36.04
N LEU A 466 -12.51 -9.57 -36.42
CA LEU A 466 -12.50 -10.90 -35.82
C LEU A 466 -11.69 -11.90 -36.67
N ALA A 467 -10.78 -11.45 -37.53
CA ALA A 467 -10.05 -12.34 -38.43
C ALA A 467 -9.27 -13.43 -37.66
N GLY A 468 -9.46 -14.69 -38.04
CA GLY A 468 -8.82 -15.85 -37.40
C GLY A 468 -9.23 -16.12 -35.95
N SER A 469 -10.31 -15.50 -35.46
CA SER A 469 -10.81 -15.72 -34.09
C SER A 469 -11.51 -17.09 -33.95
N ASN A 470 -11.50 -17.63 -32.73
CA ASN A 470 -12.21 -18.86 -32.39
C ASN A 470 -13.58 -18.52 -31.80
N LEU A 471 -14.66 -18.83 -32.53
CA LEU A 471 -16.05 -18.56 -32.15
C LEU A 471 -16.86 -19.88 -31.97
N LEU A 472 -16.17 -21.00 -31.71
CA LEU A 472 -16.79 -22.31 -31.50
C LEU A 472 -17.91 -22.22 -30.46
N ASN A 473 -19.13 -22.64 -30.82
CA ASN A 473 -20.33 -22.60 -29.97
C ASN A 473 -20.72 -21.19 -29.44
N ALA A 474 -20.14 -20.11 -29.96
CA ALA A 474 -20.49 -18.77 -29.51
C ALA A 474 -21.93 -18.40 -29.91
N ASP A 475 -22.57 -17.56 -29.10
CA ASP A 475 -23.89 -17.01 -29.41
C ASP A 475 -23.77 -15.58 -29.92
N LEU A 476 -24.04 -15.35 -31.20
CA LEU A 476 -24.09 -14.04 -31.85
C LEU A 476 -25.53 -13.69 -32.28
N SER A 477 -26.55 -14.29 -31.67
CA SER A 477 -27.92 -13.99 -32.04
C SER A 477 -28.27 -12.51 -31.89
N ASN A 478 -29.10 -12.00 -32.81
CA ASN A 478 -29.53 -10.60 -32.90
C ASN A 478 -28.40 -9.56 -33.05
N SER A 479 -27.15 -9.97 -33.22
CA SER A 479 -26.02 -9.03 -33.28
C SER A 479 -25.93 -8.27 -34.61
N GLN A 480 -25.27 -7.12 -34.56
CA GLN A 480 -25.03 -6.21 -35.68
C GLN A 480 -23.57 -6.35 -36.16
N LEU A 481 -23.36 -7.05 -37.27
CA LEU A 481 -22.04 -7.35 -37.85
C LEU A 481 -21.80 -6.61 -39.18
N GLU A 482 -22.32 -5.40 -39.32
CA GLU A 482 -22.06 -4.58 -40.50
C GLU A 482 -20.57 -4.24 -40.64
N GLU A 483 -19.99 -4.47 -41.83
CA GLU A 483 -18.59 -4.20 -42.15
C GLU A 483 -17.56 -4.97 -41.29
N THR A 484 -18.00 -6.02 -40.58
CA THR A 484 -17.13 -6.87 -39.75
C THR A 484 -16.23 -7.77 -40.61
N HIS A 485 -14.98 -7.98 -40.16
CA HIS A 485 -14.06 -8.95 -40.74
C HIS A 485 -14.08 -10.26 -39.96
N LEU A 486 -14.61 -11.33 -40.56
CA LEU A 486 -14.65 -12.70 -40.03
C LEU A 486 -13.83 -13.67 -40.89
N ASN A 487 -12.92 -13.15 -41.73
CA ASN A 487 -12.12 -14.00 -42.60
C ASN A 487 -11.27 -14.97 -41.77
N ARG A 488 -11.33 -16.26 -42.13
CA ARG A 488 -10.69 -17.39 -41.44
C ARG A 488 -11.12 -17.61 -39.99
N ALA A 489 -12.22 -17.02 -39.55
CA ALA A 489 -12.76 -17.28 -38.22
C ALA A 489 -13.32 -18.72 -38.12
N TYR A 490 -13.25 -19.30 -36.92
CA TYR A 490 -13.78 -20.64 -36.63
C TYR A 490 -15.18 -20.51 -36.03
N LEU A 491 -16.22 -20.58 -36.87
CA LEU A 491 -17.64 -20.35 -36.53
C LEU A 491 -18.43 -21.67 -36.39
N VAL A 492 -17.76 -22.74 -35.96
CA VAL A 492 -18.39 -24.05 -35.83
C VAL A 492 -19.45 -24.03 -34.73
N ASN A 493 -20.67 -24.48 -35.06
CA ASN A 493 -21.81 -24.48 -34.15
C ASN A 493 -22.15 -23.09 -33.55
N THR A 494 -21.73 -22.01 -34.22
CA THR A 494 -22.02 -20.64 -33.78
C THR A 494 -23.48 -20.29 -34.10
N ASN A 495 -24.14 -19.59 -33.17
CA ASN A 495 -25.50 -19.09 -33.38
C ASN A 495 -25.49 -17.68 -33.99
N LEU A 496 -25.95 -17.51 -35.22
CA LEU A 496 -26.12 -16.22 -35.88
C LEU A 496 -27.59 -15.89 -36.17
N SER A 497 -28.51 -16.52 -35.44
CA SER A 497 -29.94 -16.28 -35.66
C SER A 497 -30.32 -14.81 -35.49
N ASN A 498 -31.14 -14.27 -36.40
CA ASN A 498 -31.50 -12.84 -36.48
C ASN A 498 -30.32 -11.85 -36.62
N ALA A 499 -29.08 -12.33 -36.78
CA ALA A 499 -27.93 -11.43 -36.90
C ALA A 499 -27.94 -10.70 -38.25
N ARG A 500 -27.31 -9.52 -38.29
CA ARG A 500 -27.19 -8.67 -39.48
C ARG A 500 -25.75 -8.66 -39.98
N LEU A 501 -25.48 -9.38 -41.07
CA LEU A 501 -24.18 -9.45 -41.74
C LEU A 501 -24.25 -8.69 -43.07
N ILE A 502 -23.97 -7.39 -43.02
CA ILE A 502 -23.96 -6.53 -44.22
C ILE A 502 -22.53 -6.10 -44.51
N ASN A 503 -22.06 -6.28 -45.74
CA ASN A 503 -20.66 -5.98 -46.11
C ASN A 503 -19.63 -6.76 -45.26
N THR A 504 -19.99 -7.92 -44.72
CA THR A 504 -19.12 -8.73 -43.86
C THR A 504 -18.15 -9.57 -44.69
N ASP A 505 -16.90 -9.70 -44.26
CA ASP A 505 -15.94 -10.60 -44.89
C ASP A 505 -15.91 -11.96 -44.19
N LEU A 506 -16.35 -13.03 -44.85
CA LEU A 506 -16.37 -14.39 -44.31
C LEU A 506 -15.37 -15.31 -45.03
N GLN A 507 -14.46 -14.81 -45.87
CA GLN A 507 -13.59 -15.67 -46.67
C GLN A 507 -12.72 -16.60 -45.79
N GLY A 508 -12.68 -17.89 -46.13
CA GLY A 508 -11.89 -18.90 -45.42
C GLY A 508 -12.44 -19.32 -44.05
N ALA A 509 -13.56 -18.78 -43.59
CA ALA A 509 -14.15 -19.16 -42.31
C ALA A 509 -14.73 -20.59 -42.32
N ASP A 510 -14.69 -21.26 -41.16
CA ASP A 510 -15.37 -22.55 -40.95
C ASP A 510 -16.78 -22.30 -40.44
N LEU A 511 -17.77 -22.62 -41.26
CA LEU A 511 -19.20 -22.39 -41.07
C LEU A 511 -19.93 -23.71 -40.76
N THR A 512 -19.22 -24.74 -40.28
CA THR A 512 -19.81 -26.06 -40.01
C THR A 512 -20.87 -25.98 -38.90
N ARG A 513 -22.10 -26.43 -39.19
CA ARG A 513 -23.26 -26.42 -38.27
C ARG A 513 -23.63 -25.02 -37.74
N ILE A 514 -23.33 -23.97 -38.48
CA ILE A 514 -23.73 -22.61 -38.12
C ILE A 514 -25.26 -22.46 -38.16
N ASN A 515 -25.84 -21.75 -37.19
CA ASN A 515 -27.29 -21.45 -37.20
C ASN A 515 -27.55 -20.10 -37.88
N LEU A 516 -28.19 -20.12 -39.05
CA LEU A 516 -28.53 -18.94 -39.85
C LEU A 516 -30.05 -18.67 -39.92
N SER A 517 -30.79 -19.05 -38.87
CA SER A 517 -32.24 -18.82 -38.81
C SER A 517 -32.53 -17.32 -38.78
N ASP A 518 -33.34 -16.82 -39.72
CA ASP A 518 -33.72 -15.40 -39.82
C ASP A 518 -32.54 -14.40 -39.91
N THR A 519 -31.34 -14.89 -40.23
CA THR A 519 -30.14 -14.06 -40.43
C THR A 519 -30.25 -13.23 -41.71
N LYS A 520 -29.89 -11.95 -41.61
CA LYS A 520 -29.82 -11.05 -42.76
C LYS A 520 -28.38 -11.01 -43.28
N ILE A 521 -28.14 -11.54 -44.49
CA ILE A 521 -26.83 -11.50 -45.17
C ILE A 521 -26.94 -10.73 -46.49
N GLU A 522 -26.22 -9.60 -46.61
CA GLU A 522 -26.21 -8.75 -47.80
C GLU A 522 -24.80 -8.22 -48.13
N ARG A 523 -24.42 -8.22 -49.41
CA ARG A 523 -23.12 -7.67 -49.89
C ARG A 523 -21.87 -8.24 -49.21
N SER A 524 -21.99 -9.42 -48.61
CA SER A 524 -20.92 -10.09 -47.87
C SER A 524 -20.06 -10.96 -48.78
N LYS A 525 -18.81 -11.21 -48.38
CA LYS A 525 -17.82 -11.95 -49.17
C LYS A 525 -17.65 -13.38 -48.66
N PHE A 526 -17.67 -14.33 -49.58
CA PHE A 526 -17.46 -15.76 -49.34
C PHE A 526 -16.39 -16.31 -50.30
N GLY A 527 -15.77 -17.43 -49.92
CA GLY A 527 -14.73 -18.10 -50.70
C GLY A 527 -13.81 -18.93 -49.81
N GLY A 528 -13.44 -20.13 -50.22
CA GLY A 528 -12.56 -21.01 -49.44
C GLY A 528 -13.13 -21.49 -48.09
N ASN A 529 -14.44 -21.32 -47.85
CA ASN A 529 -15.10 -21.70 -46.60
C ASN A 529 -15.18 -23.22 -46.39
N GLN A 530 -15.11 -23.65 -45.13
CA GLN A 530 -15.46 -25.01 -44.70
C GLN A 530 -16.91 -25.03 -44.18
N GLY A 531 -17.68 -26.10 -44.43
CA GLY A 531 -19.08 -26.18 -44.00
C GLY A 531 -20.02 -25.14 -44.65
N GLY A 532 -21.33 -25.26 -44.42
CA GLY A 532 -22.34 -24.23 -44.78
C GLY A 532 -22.57 -23.91 -46.27
N LYS A 533 -21.74 -24.43 -47.18
CA LYS A 533 -21.68 -24.00 -48.60
C LYS A 533 -23.01 -24.07 -49.34
N ASN A 534 -23.74 -25.18 -49.24
CA ASN A 534 -24.99 -25.36 -50.00
C ASN A 534 -26.12 -24.51 -49.43
N GLU A 535 -26.28 -24.47 -48.11
CA GLU A 535 -27.33 -23.69 -47.44
C GLU A 535 -27.17 -22.18 -47.71
N ILE A 536 -25.95 -21.66 -47.60
CA ILE A 536 -25.67 -20.23 -47.79
C ILE A 536 -25.85 -19.83 -49.27
N LEU A 537 -25.33 -20.65 -50.19
CA LEU A 537 -25.44 -20.37 -51.61
C LEU A 537 -26.89 -20.42 -52.08
N GLU A 538 -27.71 -21.34 -51.58
CA GLU A 538 -29.13 -21.42 -51.95
C GLU A 538 -29.95 -20.26 -51.37
N ARG A 539 -29.74 -19.92 -50.09
CA ARG A 539 -30.56 -18.91 -49.40
C ARG A 539 -30.20 -17.46 -49.76
N PHE A 540 -28.93 -17.16 -50.06
CA PHE A 540 -28.44 -15.78 -50.10
C PHE A 540 -27.75 -15.36 -51.41
N LYS A 541 -27.88 -16.14 -52.49
CA LYS A 541 -27.23 -15.85 -53.80
C LYS A 541 -27.55 -14.46 -54.36
N ASN A 542 -28.79 -13.99 -54.17
CA ASN A 542 -29.30 -12.79 -54.84
C ASN A 542 -29.15 -11.50 -54.02
N ASN A 543 -28.52 -11.56 -52.85
CA ASN A 543 -28.41 -10.41 -51.93
C ASN A 543 -27.16 -9.54 -52.19
N GLY A 544 -26.61 -9.58 -53.41
CA GLY A 544 -25.37 -8.88 -53.76
C GLY A 544 -24.09 -9.47 -53.14
N ASN A 545 -24.18 -10.69 -52.61
CA ASN A 545 -23.04 -11.40 -52.01
C ASN A 545 -22.04 -11.86 -53.08
N ILE A 546 -20.75 -11.82 -52.74
CA ILE A 546 -19.65 -12.20 -53.63
C ILE A 546 -19.16 -13.60 -53.22
N PHE A 547 -19.20 -14.56 -54.14
CA PHE A 547 -18.67 -15.91 -53.94
C PHE A 547 -17.46 -16.13 -54.85
N THR A 548 -16.27 -16.20 -54.27
CA THR A 548 -15.01 -16.49 -54.99
C THR A 548 -14.77 -18.01 -55.06
N GLY A 549 -14.19 -18.48 -56.18
CA GLY A 549 -13.95 -19.91 -56.48
C GLY A 549 -12.88 -20.58 -55.59
N SER A 550 -12.71 -21.90 -55.73
CA SER A 550 -11.88 -22.75 -54.86
C SER A 550 -10.47 -22.20 -54.60
N PHE A 551 -9.98 -22.46 -53.38
CA PHE A 551 -8.73 -22.08 -52.69
C PHE A 551 -7.41 -21.98 -53.51
N VAL A 552 -7.39 -22.40 -54.77
CA VAL A 552 -6.18 -22.62 -55.59
C VAL A 552 -5.67 -21.35 -56.29
N GLU A 553 -6.45 -20.29 -56.46
CA GLU A 553 -5.97 -19.07 -57.16
C GLU A 553 -5.28 -18.03 -56.26
N SER A 554 -5.17 -18.28 -54.96
CA SER A 554 -4.53 -17.35 -54.01
C SER A 554 -3.13 -17.82 -53.61
N CYS A 555 -2.16 -17.78 -54.53
CA CYS A 555 -0.72 -17.98 -54.25
C CYS A 555 -0.08 -16.97 -53.26
N PHE A 556 -0.88 -16.19 -52.52
CA PHE A 556 -0.48 -15.43 -51.32
C PHE A 556 -0.58 -16.26 -50.01
N LEU A 557 -1.06 -17.52 -50.10
CA LEU A 557 -1.47 -18.33 -48.94
C LEU A 557 -0.35 -19.03 -48.16
N LEU A 558 0.88 -19.19 -48.70
CA LEU A 558 1.86 -20.07 -48.03
C LEU A 558 2.45 -19.46 -46.74
N GLU A 559 2.80 -18.18 -46.73
CA GLU A 559 3.34 -17.51 -45.52
C GLU A 559 2.27 -17.26 -44.46
N GLU A 560 1.02 -17.00 -44.86
CA GLU A 560 -0.09 -16.86 -43.92
C GLU A 560 -0.61 -18.21 -43.41
N PHE A 561 -0.54 -19.29 -44.20
CA PHE A 561 -0.83 -20.65 -43.75
C PHE A 561 0.26 -21.19 -42.80
N LYS A 562 1.54 -20.88 -43.09
CA LYS A 562 2.64 -21.08 -42.14
C LYS A 562 2.43 -20.27 -40.86
N SER A 563 1.95 -19.02 -40.96
CA SER A 563 1.52 -18.25 -39.78
C SER A 563 0.39 -18.98 -39.06
N ASP A 564 -0.67 -19.41 -39.74
CA ASP A 564 -1.83 -20.07 -39.13
C ASP A 564 -1.46 -21.36 -38.40
N ILE A 565 -0.58 -22.18 -38.98
CA ILE A 565 -0.02 -23.36 -38.34
C ILE A 565 0.81 -22.96 -37.12
N LYS A 566 1.72 -21.98 -37.27
CA LYS A 566 2.55 -21.47 -36.17
C LYS A 566 1.72 -20.83 -35.05
N ASP A 567 0.57 -20.23 -35.38
CA ASP A 567 -0.39 -19.64 -34.46
C ASP A 567 -1.23 -20.73 -33.76
N ARG A 568 -1.69 -21.77 -34.47
CA ARG A 568 -2.34 -22.95 -33.85
C ARG A 568 -1.39 -23.67 -32.89
N PHE A 569 -0.10 -23.72 -33.22
CA PHE A 569 0.93 -24.21 -32.30
C PHE A 569 1.25 -23.21 -31.17
N SER A 570 1.11 -21.90 -31.40
CA SER A 570 1.19 -20.87 -30.34
C SER A 570 0.11 -21.08 -29.27
N VAL A 571 -1.11 -21.46 -29.67
CA VAL A 571 -2.19 -21.82 -28.72
C VAL A 571 -1.77 -22.97 -27.80
N ILE A 572 -0.98 -23.94 -28.30
CA ILE A 572 -0.44 -25.01 -27.46
C ILE A 572 0.62 -24.46 -26.48
N GLY A 573 1.44 -23.52 -26.92
CA GLY A 573 2.35 -22.77 -26.05
C GLY A 573 1.63 -21.99 -24.95
N GLU A 574 0.56 -21.28 -25.30
CA GLU A 574 -0.31 -20.57 -24.34
C GLU A 574 -0.98 -21.54 -23.36
N LEU A 575 -1.39 -22.72 -23.83
CA LEU A 575 -1.91 -23.79 -22.97
C LEU A 575 -0.86 -24.20 -21.92
N PHE A 576 0.40 -24.40 -22.34
CA PHE A 576 1.50 -24.70 -21.41
C PHE A 576 1.75 -23.58 -20.41
N ASP A 577 1.73 -22.32 -20.85
CA ASP A 577 1.88 -21.16 -19.96
C ASP A 577 0.70 -21.05 -18.98
N GLU A 578 -0.53 -21.36 -19.41
CA GLU A 578 -1.71 -21.44 -18.55
C GLU A 578 -1.57 -22.54 -17.48
N PHE A 579 -0.97 -23.68 -17.81
CA PHE A 579 -0.66 -24.70 -16.80
C PHE A 579 0.41 -24.27 -15.81
N GLU A 580 1.48 -23.64 -16.26
CA GLU A 580 2.48 -23.10 -15.34
C GLU A 580 1.83 -22.13 -14.34
N ASN A 581 0.91 -21.28 -14.82
CA ASN A 581 0.15 -20.38 -13.95
C ASN A 581 -0.76 -21.12 -12.96
N VAL A 582 -1.48 -22.17 -13.37
CA VAL A 582 -2.32 -22.98 -12.46
C VAL A 582 -1.47 -23.69 -11.41
N ILE A 583 -0.33 -24.25 -11.82
CA ILE A 583 0.60 -24.92 -10.91
C ILE A 583 1.19 -23.91 -9.92
N ASP A 584 1.57 -22.72 -10.38
CA ASP A 584 2.12 -21.68 -9.50
C ASP A 584 1.06 -21.11 -8.57
N PHE A 585 -0.20 -20.98 -9.03
CA PHE A 585 -1.34 -20.65 -8.17
C PHE A 585 -1.55 -21.70 -7.08
N LEU A 586 -1.59 -22.99 -7.45
CA LEU A 586 -1.71 -24.10 -6.49
C LEU A 586 -0.59 -24.09 -5.48
N ASN A 587 0.63 -23.79 -5.92
CA ASN A 587 1.80 -23.70 -5.06
C ASN A 587 1.70 -22.51 -4.08
N ALA A 588 1.24 -21.34 -4.55
CA ALA A 588 1.03 -20.17 -3.71
C ALA A 588 -0.10 -20.37 -2.68
N GLU A 589 -1.18 -21.04 -3.08
CA GLU A 589 -2.28 -21.38 -2.17
C GLU A 589 -1.84 -22.40 -1.11
N ALA A 590 -1.08 -23.42 -1.51
CA ALA A 590 -0.48 -24.38 -0.59
C ALA A 590 0.49 -23.70 0.40
N ASP A 591 1.37 -22.80 -0.07
CA ASP A 591 2.26 -22.01 0.79
C ASP A 591 1.47 -21.13 1.78
N SER A 592 0.34 -20.54 1.34
CA SER A 592 -0.56 -19.76 2.21
C SER A 592 -1.20 -20.63 3.29
N LEU A 593 -1.66 -21.83 2.95
CA LEU A 593 -2.20 -22.80 3.90
C LEU A 593 -1.14 -23.32 4.88
N GLU A 594 0.11 -23.50 4.44
CA GLU A 594 1.25 -23.83 5.30
C GLU A 594 1.51 -22.71 6.33
N GLN A 595 1.53 -21.45 5.90
CA GLN A 595 1.69 -20.30 6.80
C GLN A 595 0.56 -20.16 7.82
N LEU A 596 -0.65 -20.61 7.47
CA LEU A 596 -1.80 -20.66 8.36
C LEU A 596 -1.83 -21.93 9.24
N GLY A 597 -0.88 -22.86 9.07
CA GLY A 597 -0.80 -24.12 9.81
C GLY A 597 -1.90 -25.12 9.47
N ARG A 598 -2.54 -24.99 8.30
CA ARG A 598 -3.62 -25.87 7.85
C ARG A 598 -3.09 -27.13 7.14
N ILE A 599 -1.92 -27.03 6.51
CA ILE A 599 -1.19 -28.15 5.92
C ILE A 599 0.30 -28.04 6.31
N ASP A 600 1.02 -29.16 6.28
CA ASP A 600 2.49 -29.19 6.46
C ASP A 600 3.18 -29.40 5.11
N ARG A 601 4.45 -29.01 5.00
CA ARG A 601 5.27 -29.19 3.80
C ARG A 601 5.51 -30.64 3.40
N SER A 602 5.28 -31.57 4.33
CA SER A 602 5.27 -33.01 4.08
C SER A 602 3.96 -33.53 3.47
N ASN A 603 2.98 -32.65 3.21
CA ASN A 603 1.70 -33.01 2.62
C ASN A 603 1.86 -33.41 1.14
N TRP A 604 1.11 -34.44 0.72
CA TRP A 604 1.18 -35.07 -0.61
C TRP A 604 0.99 -34.08 -1.77
N VAL A 605 0.31 -32.96 -1.51
CA VAL A 605 0.06 -31.88 -2.45
C VAL A 605 1.37 -31.29 -3.00
N PHE A 606 2.35 -30.99 -2.14
CA PHE A 606 3.61 -30.38 -2.58
C PHE A 606 4.41 -31.33 -3.47
N ASP A 607 4.41 -32.64 -3.16
CA ASP A 607 5.01 -33.68 -3.99
C ASP A 607 4.32 -33.78 -5.36
N ARG A 608 2.98 -33.69 -5.39
CA ARG A 608 2.21 -33.70 -6.65
C ARG A 608 2.46 -32.48 -7.50
N ILE A 609 2.52 -31.29 -6.90
CA ILE A 609 2.86 -30.04 -7.61
C ILE A 609 4.25 -30.17 -8.25
N ALA A 610 5.24 -30.69 -7.51
CA ALA A 610 6.60 -30.89 -8.04
C ALA A 610 6.63 -31.92 -9.18
N GLU A 611 5.90 -33.03 -9.06
CA GLU A 611 5.78 -34.06 -10.10
C GLU A 611 5.14 -33.49 -11.37
N TYR A 612 4.07 -32.70 -11.24
CA TYR A 612 3.43 -32.05 -12.37
C TYR A 612 4.37 -31.06 -13.07
N LYS A 613 5.15 -30.25 -12.32
CA LYS A 613 6.16 -29.36 -12.93
C LYS A 613 7.12 -30.12 -13.86
N ILE A 614 7.56 -31.31 -13.45
CA ILE A 614 8.48 -32.14 -14.25
C ILE A 614 7.77 -32.72 -15.48
N ILE A 615 6.58 -33.30 -15.31
CA ILE A 615 5.80 -33.92 -16.40
C ILE A 615 5.45 -32.89 -17.48
N PHE A 616 5.01 -31.70 -17.08
CA PHE A 616 4.64 -30.64 -18.01
C PHE A 616 5.85 -30.01 -18.71
N ALA A 617 6.97 -29.79 -18.01
CA ALA A 617 8.20 -29.32 -18.64
C ALA A 617 8.71 -30.30 -19.72
N ASN A 618 8.58 -31.61 -19.48
CA ASN A 618 8.93 -32.62 -20.46
C ASN A 618 7.93 -32.67 -21.63
N SER A 619 6.63 -32.51 -21.35
CA SER A 619 5.59 -32.47 -22.38
C SER A 619 5.77 -31.26 -23.31
N ARG A 620 6.08 -30.08 -22.75
CA ARG A 620 6.38 -28.84 -23.48
C ARG A 620 7.57 -29.01 -24.41
N ARG A 621 8.70 -29.52 -23.90
CA ARG A 621 9.89 -29.81 -24.71
C ARG A 621 9.61 -30.76 -25.87
N LYS A 622 8.76 -31.77 -25.65
CA LYS A 622 8.43 -32.77 -26.69
C LYS A 622 7.56 -32.17 -27.79
N VAL A 623 6.59 -31.32 -27.42
CA VAL A 623 5.79 -30.57 -28.37
C VAL A 623 6.64 -29.54 -29.14
N ASP A 624 7.47 -28.77 -28.45
CA ASP A 624 8.37 -27.77 -29.07
C ASP A 624 9.36 -28.43 -30.05
N TYR A 625 9.89 -29.61 -29.69
CA TYR A 625 10.77 -30.40 -30.56
C TYR A 625 10.05 -30.87 -31.82
N ASN A 626 8.84 -31.41 -31.70
CA ASN A 626 8.04 -31.84 -32.86
C ASN A 626 7.70 -30.65 -33.77
N ILE A 627 7.32 -29.51 -33.20
CA ILE A 627 7.09 -28.26 -33.95
C ILE A 627 8.35 -27.82 -34.72
N GLN A 628 9.54 -27.90 -34.10
CA GLN A 628 10.79 -27.50 -34.75
C GLN A 628 11.25 -28.45 -35.86
N VAL A 629 11.12 -29.76 -35.66
CA VAL A 629 11.52 -30.78 -36.64
C VAL A 629 10.55 -30.79 -37.83
N GLU A 630 9.23 -30.70 -37.59
CA GLU A 630 8.21 -30.75 -38.64
C GLU A 630 8.11 -29.45 -39.44
N ALA A 631 8.35 -28.28 -38.83
CA ALA A 631 8.50 -27.02 -39.56
C ALA A 631 9.74 -27.01 -40.48
N GLY A 632 10.75 -27.83 -40.18
CA GLY A 632 11.92 -28.06 -41.03
C GLY A 632 11.64 -28.98 -42.22
N ILE A 633 10.87 -30.06 -42.02
CA ILE A 633 10.43 -30.99 -43.09
C ILE A 633 9.46 -30.29 -44.06
N PHE A 634 8.62 -29.38 -43.55
CA PHE A 634 7.66 -28.59 -44.34
C PHE A 634 8.30 -27.65 -45.39
N LEU A 635 9.60 -27.37 -45.31
CA LEU A 635 10.33 -26.56 -46.30
C LEU A 635 10.74 -27.37 -47.54
N ASP A 636 10.67 -28.71 -47.49
CA ASP A 636 11.15 -29.61 -48.55
C ASP A 636 10.04 -30.48 -49.20
N LEU A 637 8.78 -30.40 -48.74
CA LEU A 637 7.67 -31.23 -49.27
C LEU A 637 7.11 -30.71 -50.60
N GLY A 638 6.94 -31.63 -51.56
CA GLY A 638 6.31 -31.38 -52.87
C GLY A 638 4.80 -31.72 -52.88
N GLU A 639 4.11 -31.41 -53.99
CA GLU A 639 2.63 -31.49 -54.13
C GLU A 639 2.01 -32.90 -53.91
N ASP A 640 2.80 -33.98 -53.83
CA ASP A 640 2.31 -35.37 -53.76
C ASP A 640 2.36 -36.01 -52.35
N ASP A 641 2.94 -35.36 -51.34
CA ASP A 641 3.24 -35.98 -50.02
C ASP A 641 2.09 -35.85 -48.99
N THR A 642 0.86 -36.17 -49.41
CA THR A 642 -0.34 -36.06 -48.54
C THR A 642 -0.42 -37.15 -47.45
N GLU A 643 0.25 -38.29 -47.61
CA GLU A 643 0.31 -39.37 -46.60
C GLU A 643 1.21 -38.98 -45.40
N ASP A 644 2.36 -38.35 -45.64
CA ASP A 644 3.27 -37.88 -44.58
C ASP A 644 2.64 -36.78 -43.71
N PHE A 645 1.80 -35.93 -44.31
CA PHE A 645 1.06 -34.88 -43.59
C PHE A 645 0.02 -35.45 -42.62
N ALA A 646 -0.61 -36.57 -42.95
CA ALA A 646 -1.59 -37.22 -42.08
C ALA A 646 -0.93 -37.89 -40.87
N GLU A 647 0.28 -38.43 -41.03
CA GLU A 647 1.04 -39.05 -39.95
C GLU A 647 1.54 -38.00 -38.95
N ILE A 648 2.03 -36.86 -39.43
CA ILE A 648 2.41 -35.69 -38.62
C ILE A 648 1.23 -35.18 -37.78
N LEU A 649 0.06 -34.96 -38.41
CA LEU A 649 -1.15 -34.53 -37.67
C LEU A 649 -1.57 -35.54 -36.61
N ASN A 650 -1.33 -36.84 -36.84
CA ASN A 650 -1.65 -37.90 -35.90
C ASN A 650 -0.70 -37.87 -34.69
N GLU A 651 0.60 -37.66 -34.87
CA GLU A 651 1.56 -37.54 -33.77
C GLU A 651 1.28 -36.31 -32.89
N VAL A 652 1.00 -35.15 -33.51
CA VAL A 652 0.60 -33.93 -32.79
C VAL A 652 -0.71 -34.17 -32.02
N SER A 653 -1.70 -34.82 -32.63
CA SER A 653 -2.97 -35.20 -32.00
C SER A 653 -2.77 -36.09 -30.77
N VAL A 654 -1.84 -37.06 -30.83
CA VAL A 654 -1.49 -37.92 -29.69
C VAL A 654 -0.84 -37.11 -28.56
N ALA A 655 0.11 -36.24 -28.89
CA ALA A 655 0.77 -35.38 -27.90
C ALA A 655 -0.24 -34.46 -27.19
N VAL A 656 -1.17 -33.84 -27.94
CA VAL A 656 -2.25 -33.00 -27.39
C VAL A 656 -3.18 -33.80 -26.48
N LYS A 657 -3.56 -35.03 -26.85
CA LYS A 657 -4.36 -35.91 -25.98
C LYS A 657 -3.65 -36.25 -24.67
N THR A 658 -2.33 -36.45 -24.71
CA THR A 658 -1.52 -36.68 -23.50
C THR A 658 -1.54 -35.44 -22.60
N VAL A 659 -1.39 -34.25 -23.16
CA VAL A 659 -1.50 -32.99 -22.41
C VAL A 659 -2.88 -32.89 -21.76
N VAL A 660 -3.98 -33.06 -22.50
CA VAL A 660 -5.36 -33.06 -21.96
C VAL A 660 -5.57 -34.04 -20.82
N THR A 661 -4.92 -35.21 -20.86
CA THR A 661 -5.01 -36.19 -19.78
C THR A 661 -4.30 -35.69 -18.52
N ASN A 662 -3.12 -35.09 -18.67
CA ASN A 662 -2.36 -34.52 -17.55
C ASN A 662 -3.10 -33.33 -16.92
N ILE A 663 -3.81 -32.53 -17.73
CA ILE A 663 -4.62 -31.39 -17.26
C ILE A 663 -5.67 -31.84 -16.24
N LYS A 664 -6.42 -32.89 -16.58
CA LYS A 664 -7.46 -33.45 -15.69
C LYS A 664 -6.89 -33.92 -14.35
N MET A 665 -5.63 -34.37 -14.33
CA MET A 665 -4.97 -34.75 -13.08
C MET A 665 -4.68 -33.55 -12.19
N VAL A 666 -4.31 -32.40 -12.78
CA VAL A 666 -4.09 -31.14 -12.06
C VAL A 666 -5.42 -30.58 -11.54
N GLU A 667 -6.47 -30.58 -12.35
CA GLU A 667 -7.82 -30.14 -11.93
C GLU A 667 -8.35 -30.95 -10.74
N ASN A 668 -8.15 -32.28 -10.76
CA ASN A 668 -8.53 -33.13 -9.63
C ASN A 668 -7.76 -32.78 -8.35
N CYS A 669 -6.47 -32.47 -8.48
CA CYS A 669 -5.64 -32.04 -7.35
C CYS A 669 -6.11 -30.69 -6.79
N GLN A 670 -6.46 -29.74 -7.67
CA GLN A 670 -7.05 -28.46 -7.31
C GLN A 670 -8.38 -28.64 -6.57
N GLN A 671 -9.26 -29.50 -7.07
CA GLN A 671 -10.55 -29.78 -6.44
C GLN A 671 -10.39 -30.37 -5.04
N GLN A 672 -9.46 -31.32 -4.87
CA GLN A 672 -9.13 -31.87 -3.55
C GLN A 672 -8.58 -30.81 -2.61
N LEU A 673 -7.74 -29.89 -3.11
CA LEU A 673 -7.23 -28.76 -2.32
C LEU A 673 -8.36 -27.86 -1.81
N TYR A 674 -9.36 -27.59 -2.66
CA TYR A 674 -10.54 -26.83 -2.28
C TYR A 674 -11.42 -27.55 -1.25
N GLU A 675 -11.56 -28.88 -1.37
CA GLU A 675 -12.28 -29.70 -0.39
C GLU A 675 -11.59 -29.67 0.99
N GLU A 676 -10.25 -29.75 1.04
CA GLU A 676 -9.47 -29.60 2.28
C GLU A 676 -9.52 -28.17 2.87
N ASN A 677 -9.73 -27.16 2.02
CA ASN A 677 -9.86 -25.75 2.43
C ASN A 677 -11.19 -25.48 3.18
N GLY A 678 -12.19 -26.35 3.06
CA GLY A 678 -13.37 -26.38 3.92
C GLY A 678 -14.18 -25.09 3.98
N ILE A 679 -14.37 -24.37 2.86
CA ILE A 679 -15.27 -23.20 2.77
C ILE A 679 -15.86 -23.08 1.35
N ILE A 680 -17.19 -23.14 1.23
CA ILE A 680 -17.99 -22.42 0.21
C ILE A 680 -18.22 -21.00 0.73
#